data_AF-A0A9W8JZX1-F1
#
_entry.id   AF-A0A9W8JZX1-F1
#
_cell.length_a   1.000
_cell.length_b   1.000
_cell.length_c   1.000
_cell.angle_alpha   90.00
_cell.angle_beta   90.00
_cell.angle_gamma   90.00
#
_symmetry.space_group_name_H-M   'P 1'
#
loop_
_entity.id
_entity.type
_entity.pdbx_description
1 polymer ?
#
loop_
_entity_poly.entity_id
_entity_poly.type
_entity_poly.pdbx_seq_one_letter_code
_entity_poly.pdbx_strand_id
1 'polypeptide(L)'
;MESSSEKNRMTMRSQMRKHYDCETYTQRPGKGRDARLKQQSVAPPSDLLKHAPAADYDPEDPALLVEDDARIIPFGTNMIMTYDPIYAPVFHTQPDITLNVTETPKRCQGKRVTMLNPLGEPYSFTPSVHPKALKRLQVLLAAVESSYVEARPLHVSQPDKSVFKVLKADDLARMNPTEVQEILRRQHIVTTGGPVQDIRFDKQGLSQIHPLHCVVTVQDQSILTENHNDRLREGTLAQILQCAQNPKGKVLNALQFPKPTDALRGSSYASNVAALEQTFGTSLDWKPDMQIDTGSLSWRLVGLRGAFHGWHIDCDGFGTEVEALVGAKVWIVAHPRDSLYDSKQFASLDTFVRESFDVDGPSTGEWPDDESPWILEAYHASEHCVYTPEHTLCAGGHFYATSTMQDTMFGIVHSLVAERVITNTSHYFSRRLIRRMIDFYHLGLVQEQIDADVPAFQHLPRLDQRESVLDLLTTCALGILSNVLDLRTYLSALETEGQNAGKAALATYTFYDYNAVPFFDRQCNVMARGEAYSILEWLDANYEFDDGLGAPVDVLDVMRSYLLVLCKAIVEYKSQAEKRGMEGAYNCTPELILRQIRGVNNAQSCFQLAPDQELDNTFTVPTLAYTLYYTLRPRAVSRKAKSTNPLKSGVSEADVLFRQGYLNNFSMSGTGWQSRQDPLGPLDDTEDMPPAKRRRLR
;
A
#
# COMPACT_ATOMS: atom_id res chain seq x y z
N MET A 1 14.03 -39.92 32.76
CA MET A 1 13.08 -40.37 31.73
C MET A 1 13.22 -39.46 30.52
N GLU A 2 14.38 -39.49 29.85
CA GLU A 2 14.75 -38.56 28.77
C GLU A 2 15.49 -39.24 27.60
N SER A 3 15.41 -40.57 27.47
CA SER A 3 16.14 -41.31 26.41
C SER A 3 15.23 -42.04 25.40
N SER A 4 13.94 -41.71 25.34
CA SER A 4 12.97 -42.37 24.46
C SER A 4 12.38 -41.51 23.34
N SER A 5 12.64 -40.18 23.30
CA SER A 5 12.08 -39.30 22.26
C SER A 5 12.93 -39.24 20.98
N GLU A 6 14.22 -39.59 21.06
CA GLU A 6 15.15 -39.43 19.94
C GLU A 6 15.12 -40.61 18.94
N LYS A 7 14.71 -41.79 19.40
CA LYS A 7 14.55 -42.99 18.55
C LYS A 7 13.30 -42.97 17.66
N ASN A 8 12.30 -42.14 17.94
CA ASN A 8 11.11 -42.03 17.08
C ASN A 8 11.26 -40.98 15.96
N ARG A 9 12.23 -40.07 16.05
CA ARG A 9 12.49 -39.06 15.00
C ARG A 9 13.32 -39.57 13.82
N MET A 10 14.16 -40.61 14.01
CA MET A 10 14.93 -41.20 12.90
C MET A 10 14.13 -42.18 12.02
N THR A 11 13.09 -42.81 12.57
CA THR A 11 12.33 -43.86 11.85
C THR A 11 11.38 -43.30 10.79
N MET A 12 10.90 -42.06 10.95
CA MET A 12 10.04 -41.39 9.95
C MET A 12 10.81 -40.84 8.73
N ARG A 13 12.06 -40.40 8.90
CA ARG A 13 12.91 -39.95 7.78
C ARG A 13 13.36 -41.08 6.86
N SER A 14 13.38 -42.33 7.35
CA SER A 14 13.72 -43.52 6.56
C SER A 14 12.53 -44.09 5.76
N GLN A 15 11.28 -43.74 6.07
CA GLN A 15 10.11 -44.27 5.36
C GLN A 15 9.70 -43.42 4.15
N MET A 16 10.02 -42.12 4.12
CA MET A 16 9.73 -41.26 2.95
C MET A 16 10.71 -41.40 1.78
N ARG A 17 11.86 -42.06 1.94
CA ARG A 17 12.82 -42.32 0.84
C ARG A 17 12.58 -43.62 0.07
N LYS A 18 11.53 -44.39 0.38
CA LYS A 18 11.23 -45.70 -0.27
C LYS A 18 10.03 -45.69 -1.21
N HIS A 19 9.57 -44.52 -1.68
CA HIS A 19 8.43 -44.42 -2.60
C HIS A 19 8.71 -43.78 -3.96
N TYR A 20 9.98 -43.55 -4.29
CA TYR A 20 10.40 -43.19 -5.64
C TYR A 20 11.59 -44.04 -6.05
N ASP A 21 11.30 -45.28 -6.45
CA ASP A 21 12.10 -46.02 -7.44
C ASP A 21 11.37 -47.32 -7.81
N CYS A 22 10.79 -47.35 -9.01
CA CYS A 22 10.64 -48.58 -9.80
C CYS A 22 10.45 -48.23 -11.29
N GLU A 23 11.55 -48.44 -12.04
CA GLU A 23 11.66 -48.99 -13.40
C GLU A 23 10.48 -49.91 -13.82
N THR A 24 10.09 -50.16 -15.08
CA THR A 24 10.70 -50.12 -16.43
C THR A 24 9.59 -50.44 -17.45
N TYR A 25 9.69 -49.99 -18.72
CA TYR A 25 9.27 -50.82 -19.87
C TYR A 25 10.04 -50.45 -21.14
N THR A 26 10.66 -51.46 -21.73
CA THR A 26 11.59 -51.44 -22.87
C THR A 26 10.91 -51.67 -24.23
N GLN A 27 11.40 -50.94 -25.26
CA GLN A 27 11.65 -51.30 -26.68
C GLN A 27 10.49 -51.84 -27.56
N ARG A 28 10.31 -51.59 -28.87
CA ARG A 28 10.90 -50.90 -30.06
C ARG A 28 9.93 -51.26 -31.26
N PRO A 29 10.17 -50.97 -32.56
CA PRO A 29 10.76 -49.82 -33.27
C PRO A 29 9.94 -49.34 -34.52
N GLY A 30 10.34 -48.21 -35.13
CA GLY A 30 10.50 -48.18 -36.60
C GLY A 30 9.93 -47.01 -37.42
N LYS A 31 10.86 -46.34 -38.12
CA LYS A 31 10.75 -45.53 -39.37
C LYS A 31 10.04 -44.17 -39.23
N GLY A 32 10.59 -43.02 -39.59
CA GLY A 32 11.78 -42.66 -40.36
C GLY A 32 11.43 -41.47 -41.27
N ARG A 33 12.17 -40.36 -41.22
CA ARG A 33 12.52 -39.45 -42.33
C ARG A 33 13.20 -38.17 -41.83
N ASP A 34 14.43 -37.98 -42.33
CA ASP A 34 15.11 -36.74 -42.74
C ASP A 34 14.61 -35.38 -42.23
N ALA A 35 15.49 -34.57 -41.63
CA ALA A 35 16.44 -33.71 -42.38
C ALA A 35 17.16 -32.69 -41.46
N ARG A 36 18.49 -32.59 -41.66
CA ARG A 36 19.38 -31.41 -41.51
C ARG A 36 19.38 -30.60 -40.21
N LEU A 37 20.41 -30.89 -39.40
CA LEU A 37 21.03 -30.00 -38.42
C LEU A 37 21.75 -28.81 -39.08
N LYS A 38 21.43 -27.59 -38.66
CA LYS A 38 22.37 -26.47 -38.57
C LYS A 38 22.28 -25.90 -37.16
N GLN A 39 23.39 -25.99 -36.43
CA GLN A 39 23.62 -25.30 -35.16
C GLN A 39 23.72 -23.79 -35.42
N GLN A 40 22.95 -22.99 -34.68
CA GLN A 40 23.29 -21.60 -34.40
C GLN A 40 23.06 -21.33 -32.91
N SER A 41 24.16 -21.00 -32.23
CA SER A 41 24.21 -20.41 -30.91
C SER A 41 23.62 -18.99 -30.96
N VAL A 42 22.66 -18.70 -30.09
CA VAL A 42 22.12 -17.35 -29.91
C VAL A 42 22.77 -16.74 -28.66
N ALA A 43 23.54 -15.68 -28.89
CA ALA A 43 23.99 -14.71 -27.88
C ALA A 43 22.88 -13.64 -27.68
N PRO A 44 22.82 -12.96 -26.51
CA PRO A 44 21.74 -12.03 -26.19
C PRO A 44 21.86 -10.70 -26.97
N PRO A 45 20.74 -9.99 -27.22
CA PRO A 45 20.75 -8.78 -28.02
C PRO A 45 21.15 -7.56 -27.19
N SER A 46 22.39 -7.09 -27.40
CA SER A 46 22.89 -5.79 -26.94
C SER A 46 23.16 -4.88 -28.13
N ASP A 47 22.13 -4.42 -28.85
CA ASP A 47 22.26 -3.34 -29.84
C ASP A 47 20.87 -2.85 -30.28
N LEU A 48 20.24 -2.00 -29.45
CA LEU A 48 19.07 -1.21 -29.84
C LEU A 48 19.17 0.19 -29.22
N LEU A 49 20.27 0.92 -29.49
CA LEU A 49 20.39 2.34 -29.12
C LEU A 49 21.41 3.15 -29.95
N LYS A 50 21.80 2.71 -31.17
CA LYS A 50 22.87 3.37 -31.94
C LYS A 50 22.47 4.30 -33.09
N HIS A 51 21.19 4.57 -33.34
CA HIS A 51 20.81 5.51 -34.40
C HIS A 51 19.69 6.47 -33.98
N ALA A 52 20.07 7.52 -33.25
CA ALA A 52 19.38 8.80 -33.28
C ALA A 52 20.25 9.79 -34.07
N PRO A 53 19.71 10.63 -34.97
CA PRO A 53 20.49 11.62 -35.69
C PRO A 53 20.98 12.70 -34.72
N ALA A 54 22.28 13.02 -34.82
CA ALA A 54 22.88 14.16 -34.16
C ALA A 54 22.15 15.45 -34.60
N ALA A 55 21.50 16.11 -33.66
CA ALA A 55 21.20 17.53 -33.78
C ALA A 55 22.38 18.24 -33.12
N ASP A 56 23.08 19.07 -33.90
CA ASP A 56 24.13 19.96 -33.42
C ASP A 56 23.57 20.84 -32.29
N TYR A 57 24.02 20.59 -31.07
CA TYR A 57 23.85 21.46 -29.92
C TYR A 57 25.25 21.76 -29.40
N ASP A 58 25.66 23.02 -29.55
CA ASP A 58 26.96 23.56 -29.14
C ASP A 58 26.93 23.86 -27.63
N PRO A 59 27.77 23.21 -26.79
CA PRO A 59 27.76 23.38 -25.35
C PRO A 59 28.62 24.56 -24.83
N GLU A 60 29.14 25.46 -25.68
CA GLU A 60 30.07 26.52 -25.25
C GLU A 60 29.56 27.98 -25.32
N ASP A 61 28.27 28.26 -25.11
CA ASP A 61 27.79 29.64 -24.86
C ASP A 61 27.28 29.86 -23.43
N PRO A 62 28.16 30.19 -22.46
CA PRO A 62 27.79 30.56 -21.11
C PRO A 62 27.65 32.10 -21.03
N ALA A 63 26.69 32.69 -21.74
CA ALA A 63 26.44 34.12 -21.66
C ALA A 63 24.95 34.46 -21.68
N LEU A 64 24.24 34.08 -20.61
CA LEU A 64 23.16 34.84 -19.97
C LEU A 64 22.51 33.94 -18.92
N LEU A 65 22.56 34.39 -17.66
CA LEU A 65 21.82 33.94 -16.45
C LEU A 65 22.74 33.69 -15.25
N VAL A 66 23.56 34.68 -14.88
CA VAL A 66 23.92 34.86 -13.46
C VAL A 66 23.96 36.36 -13.19
N GLU A 67 22.90 36.85 -12.59
CA GLU A 67 22.91 37.76 -11.44
C GLU A 67 21.45 38.06 -11.12
N ASP A 68 20.87 37.30 -10.20
CA ASP A 68 20.00 37.93 -9.22
C ASP A 68 19.82 37.01 -8.01
N ASP A 69 19.93 37.63 -6.83
CA ASP A 69 19.64 37.05 -5.54
C ASP A 69 18.39 36.17 -5.61
N ALA A 70 18.49 34.94 -5.11
CA ALA A 70 17.36 34.10 -4.80
C ALA A 70 16.53 34.74 -3.66
N ARG A 71 15.82 35.83 -3.98
CA ARG A 71 14.73 36.35 -3.17
C ARG A 71 13.62 35.32 -3.27
N ILE A 72 13.52 34.53 -2.21
CA ILE A 72 12.29 33.84 -1.83
C ILE A 72 11.18 34.89 -1.91
N ILE A 73 10.37 34.85 -2.98
CA ILE A 73 9.23 35.73 -3.15
C ILE A 73 8.32 35.48 -1.93
N PRO A 74 8.05 36.48 -1.07
CA PRO A 74 7.08 36.32 0.00
C PRO A 74 5.74 36.04 -0.68
N PHE A 75 5.06 34.97 -0.24
CA PHE A 75 3.71 34.63 -0.68
C PHE A 75 2.77 35.81 -0.42
N GLY A 76 2.59 36.64 -1.44
CA GLY A 76 1.54 37.66 -1.49
C GLY A 76 0.21 36.96 -1.74
N THR A 77 -0.79 37.33 -0.96
CA THR A 77 -2.16 36.80 -0.83
C THR A 77 -3.04 36.84 -2.09
N ASN A 78 -2.47 36.91 -3.29
CA ASN A 78 -3.20 36.82 -4.55
C ASN A 78 -2.77 35.56 -5.32
N MET A 79 -3.11 34.37 -4.77
CA MET A 79 -3.05 33.14 -5.55
C MET A 79 -4.18 33.16 -6.57
N ILE A 80 -3.79 33.15 -7.85
CA ILE A 80 -4.68 32.82 -8.95
C ILE A 80 -5.19 31.39 -8.67
N MET A 81 -6.49 31.24 -8.48
CA MET A 81 -7.15 29.93 -8.42
C MET A 81 -6.98 29.27 -9.79
N THR A 82 -5.88 28.55 -9.99
CA THR A 82 -5.75 27.67 -11.13
C THR A 82 -6.65 26.47 -10.86
N TYR A 83 -7.77 26.44 -11.58
CA TYR A 83 -8.52 25.20 -11.77
C TYR A 83 -7.53 24.21 -12.40
N ASP A 84 -7.28 23.11 -11.70
CA ASP A 84 -6.71 21.94 -12.35
C ASP A 84 -7.70 21.56 -13.46
N PRO A 85 -7.32 21.52 -14.75
CA PRO A 85 -8.28 21.26 -15.83
C PRO A 85 -8.86 19.82 -15.80
N ILE A 86 -8.43 19.02 -14.84
CA ILE A 86 -8.70 17.59 -14.75
C ILE A 86 -9.86 17.39 -13.78
N TYR A 87 -11.09 17.71 -14.20
CA TYR A 87 -12.36 17.05 -13.83
C TYR A 87 -13.48 17.84 -14.50
N ALA A 88 -13.41 18.05 -15.82
CA ALA A 88 -14.67 18.08 -16.54
C ALA A 88 -15.37 16.76 -16.19
N PRO A 89 -16.62 16.75 -15.70
CA PRO A 89 -17.33 15.51 -15.46
C PRO A 89 -17.36 14.79 -16.80
N VAL A 90 -16.47 13.81 -16.96
CA VAL A 90 -16.57 12.88 -18.07
C VAL A 90 -17.88 12.20 -17.78
N PHE A 91 -18.90 12.51 -18.58
CA PHE A 91 -20.15 11.77 -18.57
C PHE A 91 -19.79 10.37 -19.03
N HIS A 92 -19.36 9.54 -18.08
CA HIS A 92 -19.09 8.14 -18.33
C HIS A 92 -20.43 7.54 -18.72
N THR A 93 -20.55 7.17 -20.00
CA THR A 93 -21.58 6.24 -20.42
C THR A 93 -21.46 5.01 -19.53
N GLN A 94 -22.59 4.53 -18.99
CA GLN A 94 -22.55 3.28 -18.22
C GLN A 94 -21.85 2.21 -19.07
N PRO A 95 -20.87 1.49 -18.51
CA PRO A 95 -20.17 0.47 -19.26
C PRO A 95 -21.15 -0.61 -19.71
N ASP A 96 -20.90 -1.18 -20.89
CA ASP A 96 -21.71 -2.27 -21.41
C ASP A 96 -21.59 -3.50 -20.50
N ILE A 97 -22.73 -4.15 -20.22
CA ILE A 97 -22.75 -5.39 -19.44
C ILE A 97 -22.06 -6.50 -20.24
N THR A 98 -20.98 -7.05 -19.70
CA THR A 98 -20.22 -8.16 -20.28
C THR A 98 -20.37 -9.47 -19.50
N LEU A 99 -20.99 -9.45 -18.31
CA LEU A 99 -21.26 -10.63 -17.51
C LEU A 99 -22.37 -11.50 -18.10
N ASN A 100 -22.03 -12.73 -18.53
CA ASN A 100 -22.99 -13.71 -19.02
C ASN A 100 -23.50 -14.64 -17.90
N VAL A 101 -24.73 -14.45 -17.43
CA VAL A 101 -25.31 -15.29 -16.36
C VAL A 101 -25.87 -16.65 -16.81
N THR A 102 -25.96 -16.89 -18.13
CA THR A 102 -26.59 -18.11 -18.68
C THR A 102 -25.64 -19.29 -18.78
N GLU A 103 -24.34 -19.04 -18.85
CA GLU A 103 -23.31 -20.08 -18.89
C GLU A 103 -23.23 -20.84 -17.58
N THR A 104 -23.27 -22.17 -17.68
CA THR A 104 -23.06 -23.06 -16.53
C THR A 104 -21.60 -23.49 -16.49
N PRO A 105 -20.83 -23.07 -15.48
CA PRO A 105 -19.42 -23.41 -15.43
C PRO A 105 -19.17 -24.83 -14.91
N LYS A 106 -18.00 -25.38 -15.26
CA LYS A 106 -17.51 -26.62 -14.66
C LYS A 106 -17.09 -26.34 -13.22
N ARG A 107 -17.77 -26.98 -12.27
CA ARG A 107 -17.41 -26.99 -10.85
C ARG A 107 -17.16 -28.40 -10.38
N CYS A 108 -16.24 -28.53 -9.43
CA CYS A 108 -15.97 -29.77 -8.73
C CYS A 108 -16.29 -29.58 -7.25
N GLN A 109 -16.91 -30.60 -6.67
CA GLN A 109 -17.11 -30.66 -5.23
C GLN A 109 -15.89 -31.30 -4.57
N GLY A 110 -15.39 -30.64 -3.53
CA GLY A 110 -14.35 -31.15 -2.66
C GLY A 110 -14.89 -32.17 -1.65
N LYS A 111 -13.99 -32.64 -0.80
CA LYS A 111 -14.38 -33.37 0.41
C LYS A 111 -15.00 -32.38 1.40
N ARG A 112 -15.88 -32.87 2.28
CA ARG A 112 -16.36 -32.08 3.41
C ARG A 112 -15.16 -31.76 4.31
N VAL A 113 -15.04 -30.49 4.67
CA VAL A 113 -14.01 -29.95 5.56
C VAL A 113 -14.72 -29.52 6.84
N THR A 114 -14.07 -29.73 7.99
CA THR A 114 -14.52 -29.23 9.29
C THR A 114 -13.38 -28.45 9.92
N MET A 115 -13.63 -27.20 10.28
CA MET A 115 -12.66 -26.30 10.91
C MET A 115 -13.24 -25.83 12.24
N LEU A 116 -12.40 -25.37 13.17
CA LEU A 116 -12.87 -24.82 14.44
C LEU A 116 -12.98 -23.29 14.34
N ASN A 117 -14.10 -22.71 14.77
CA ASN A 117 -14.34 -21.28 14.74
C ASN A 117 -13.51 -20.52 15.82
N PRO A 118 -13.60 -19.18 15.95
CA PRO A 118 -12.85 -18.44 16.98
C PRO A 118 -13.16 -18.89 18.41
N LEU A 119 -14.33 -19.51 18.64
CA LEU A 119 -14.76 -20.06 19.92
C LEU A 119 -14.38 -21.54 20.10
N GLY A 120 -13.70 -22.15 19.11
CA GLY A 120 -13.32 -23.55 19.11
C GLY A 120 -14.44 -24.51 18.72
N GLU A 121 -15.55 -24.01 18.17
CA GLU A 121 -16.70 -24.81 17.77
C GLU A 121 -16.57 -25.29 16.31
N PRO A 122 -17.00 -26.51 15.97
CA PRO A 122 -16.85 -27.04 14.62
C PRO A 122 -17.79 -26.34 13.62
N TYR A 123 -17.23 -25.86 12.52
CA TYR A 123 -17.96 -25.43 11.33
C TYR A 123 -17.58 -26.33 10.15
N SER A 124 -18.57 -26.88 9.46
CA SER A 124 -18.35 -27.73 8.29
C SER A 124 -18.86 -27.11 7.00
N PHE A 125 -18.12 -27.29 5.92
CA PHE A 125 -18.55 -26.95 4.56
C PHE A 125 -17.99 -27.93 3.54
N THR A 126 -18.57 -27.93 2.35
CA THR A 126 -18.05 -28.67 1.19
C THR A 126 -17.65 -27.66 0.12
N PRO A 127 -16.34 -27.53 -0.19
CA PRO A 127 -15.88 -26.68 -1.26
C PRO A 127 -16.54 -27.02 -2.58
N SER A 128 -16.99 -26.01 -3.31
CA SER A 128 -17.59 -26.18 -4.63
C SER A 128 -17.06 -25.09 -5.56
N VAL A 129 -15.90 -25.35 -6.14
CA VAL A 129 -15.11 -24.37 -6.88
C VAL A 129 -14.66 -24.94 -8.23
N HIS A 130 -13.95 -24.14 -9.02
CA HIS A 130 -13.31 -24.64 -10.24
C HIS A 130 -12.23 -25.69 -9.91
N PRO A 131 -12.06 -26.79 -10.68
CA PRO A 131 -11.11 -27.87 -10.35
C PRO A 131 -9.67 -27.44 -10.02
N LYS A 132 -9.11 -26.44 -10.73
CA LYS A 132 -7.77 -25.89 -10.44
C LYS A 132 -7.74 -25.24 -9.04
N ALA A 133 -8.73 -24.41 -8.73
CA ALA A 133 -8.89 -23.78 -7.41
C ALA A 133 -9.16 -24.81 -6.31
N LEU A 134 -9.87 -25.90 -6.62
CA LEU A 134 -10.17 -26.96 -5.64
C LEU A 134 -8.88 -27.65 -5.18
N LYS A 135 -7.99 -28.00 -6.13
CA LYS A 135 -6.71 -28.61 -5.81
C LYS A 135 -5.87 -27.70 -4.90
N ARG A 136 -5.85 -26.40 -5.19
CA ARG A 136 -5.12 -25.38 -4.40
C ARG A 136 -5.68 -25.26 -2.99
N LEU A 137 -6.99 -25.06 -2.88
CA LEU A 137 -7.68 -24.98 -1.59
C LEU A 137 -7.50 -26.25 -0.76
N GLN A 138 -7.47 -27.44 -1.38
CA GLN A 138 -7.20 -28.68 -0.66
C GLN A 138 -5.80 -28.73 -0.05
N VAL A 139 -4.78 -28.21 -0.74
CA VAL A 139 -3.43 -28.17 -0.19
C VAL A 139 -3.34 -27.16 0.95
N LEU A 140 -3.93 -25.97 0.78
CA LEU A 140 -3.99 -24.94 1.82
C LEU A 140 -4.69 -25.45 3.08
N LEU A 141 -5.87 -26.06 2.93
CA LEU A 141 -6.62 -26.59 4.08
C LEU A 141 -5.88 -27.74 4.78
N ALA A 142 -5.15 -28.58 4.03
CA ALA A 142 -4.33 -29.63 4.62
C ALA A 142 -3.14 -29.05 5.40
N ALA A 143 -2.56 -27.96 4.92
CA ALA A 143 -1.48 -27.28 5.61
C ALA A 143 -1.97 -26.59 6.89
N VAL A 144 -3.12 -25.92 6.85
CA VAL A 144 -3.80 -25.38 8.05
C VAL A 144 -4.12 -26.48 9.06
N GLU A 145 -4.61 -27.63 8.62
CA GLU A 145 -4.85 -28.76 9.53
C GLU A 145 -3.53 -29.31 10.13
N SER A 146 -2.43 -29.25 9.37
CA SER A 146 -1.12 -29.73 9.82
C SER A 146 -0.44 -28.82 10.85
N SER A 147 -0.85 -27.55 10.95
CA SER A 147 -0.39 -26.61 11.98
C SER A 147 -1.13 -26.78 13.32
N TYR A 148 -2.19 -27.60 13.37
CA TYR A 148 -2.95 -27.82 14.60
C TYR A 148 -2.09 -28.46 15.70
N VAL A 149 -2.26 -27.94 16.92
CA VAL A 149 -1.69 -28.51 18.13
C VAL A 149 -2.79 -29.23 18.88
N GLU A 150 -2.57 -30.52 19.18
CA GLU A 150 -3.57 -31.38 19.83
C GLU A 150 -4.91 -31.42 19.07
N ALA A 151 -4.83 -31.43 17.72
CA ALA A 151 -5.99 -31.41 16.81
C ALA A 151 -6.88 -30.16 16.96
N ARG A 152 -6.33 -29.05 17.45
CA ARG A 152 -6.98 -27.74 17.55
C ARG A 152 -6.08 -26.65 16.94
N PRO A 153 -6.64 -25.57 16.39
CA PRO A 153 -5.86 -24.42 15.96
C PRO A 153 -5.18 -23.75 17.17
N LEU A 154 -4.12 -22.98 16.94
CA LEU A 154 -3.37 -22.24 17.96
C LEU A 154 -4.26 -21.22 18.68
N HIS A 155 -5.18 -20.53 18.00
CA HIS A 155 -6.08 -19.55 18.64
C HIS A 155 -6.98 -20.18 19.72
N VAL A 156 -7.13 -21.51 19.72
CA VAL A 156 -7.82 -22.28 20.76
C VAL A 156 -6.84 -22.96 21.72
N SER A 157 -5.79 -23.60 21.19
CA SER A 157 -4.88 -24.43 21.98
C SER A 157 -3.77 -23.64 22.67
N GLN A 158 -3.25 -22.59 22.03
CA GLN A 158 -2.18 -21.71 22.51
C GLN A 158 -2.43 -20.25 22.07
N PRO A 159 -3.48 -19.57 22.60
CA PRO A 159 -3.91 -18.26 22.09
C PRO A 159 -2.83 -17.17 22.10
N ASP A 160 -1.88 -17.22 23.04
CA ASP A 160 -0.78 -16.26 23.13
C ASP A 160 0.28 -16.42 22.03
N LYS A 161 0.25 -17.54 21.29
CA LYS A 161 1.13 -17.80 20.13
C LYS A 161 0.40 -17.74 18.80
N SER A 162 -0.91 -17.54 18.83
CA SER A 162 -1.73 -17.36 17.64
C SER A 162 -1.50 -15.97 17.06
N VAL A 163 -1.61 -15.83 15.75
CA VAL A 163 -1.72 -14.51 15.11
C VAL A 163 -3.05 -13.83 15.40
N PHE A 164 -4.03 -14.53 15.95
CA PHE A 164 -5.35 -14.02 16.25
C PHE A 164 -5.54 -13.79 17.74
N LYS A 165 -6.00 -12.58 18.08
CA LYS A 165 -6.59 -12.27 19.38
C LYS A 165 -8.10 -12.32 19.26
N VAL A 166 -8.71 -13.34 19.87
CA VAL A 166 -10.17 -13.47 19.93
C VAL A 166 -10.72 -12.68 21.11
N LEU A 167 -11.61 -11.72 20.84
CA LEU A 167 -12.29 -10.88 21.82
C LEU A 167 -13.81 -10.97 21.69
N LYS A 168 -14.55 -10.51 22.70
CA LYS A 168 -15.97 -10.16 22.50
C LYS A 168 -16.06 -8.74 21.97
N ALA A 169 -17.07 -8.45 21.15
CA ALA A 169 -17.30 -7.10 20.61
C ALA A 169 -17.43 -6.06 21.76
N ASP A 170 -18.18 -6.39 22.82
CA ASP A 170 -18.33 -5.53 24.01
C ASP A 170 -17.01 -5.35 24.79
N ASP A 171 -16.08 -6.31 24.70
CA ASP A 171 -14.78 -6.16 25.33
C ASP A 171 -13.95 -5.16 24.53
N LEU A 172 -13.85 -5.33 23.20
CA LEU A 172 -13.15 -4.40 22.32
C LEU A 172 -13.70 -2.98 22.43
N ALA A 173 -15.02 -2.81 22.46
CA ALA A 173 -15.68 -1.51 22.58
C ALA A 173 -15.37 -0.77 23.89
N ARG A 174 -14.92 -1.48 24.93
CA ARG A 174 -14.50 -0.91 26.22
C ARG A 174 -13.00 -0.64 26.30
N MET A 175 -12.22 -1.18 25.37
CA MET A 175 -10.79 -0.94 25.31
C MET A 175 -10.53 0.47 24.81
N ASN A 176 -9.55 1.12 25.42
CA ASN A 176 -9.09 2.41 24.94
C ASN A 176 -8.15 2.22 23.73
N PRO A 177 -7.97 3.23 22.86
CA PRO A 177 -7.08 3.14 21.71
C PRO A 177 -5.71 2.54 22.00
N THR A 178 -5.04 2.93 23.08
CA THR A 178 -3.70 2.40 23.42
C THR A 178 -3.72 0.87 23.62
N GLU A 179 -4.73 0.34 24.30
CA GLU A 179 -4.83 -1.11 24.51
C GLU A 179 -5.07 -1.87 23.20
N VAL A 180 -5.88 -1.31 22.29
CA VAL A 180 -6.16 -1.93 20.99
C VAL A 180 -4.94 -1.88 20.08
N GLN A 181 -4.24 -0.75 20.05
CA GLN A 181 -2.99 -0.57 19.30
C GLN A 181 -1.94 -1.61 19.72
N GLU A 182 -1.82 -1.90 21.01
CA GLU A 182 -0.87 -2.90 21.52
C GLU A 182 -1.23 -4.35 21.16
N ILE A 183 -2.52 -4.66 20.97
CA ILE A 183 -2.93 -5.93 20.39
C ILE A 183 -2.54 -5.98 18.92
N LEU A 184 -2.90 -4.95 18.14
CA LEU A 184 -2.64 -4.89 16.69
C LEU A 184 -1.17 -4.97 16.31
N ARG A 185 -0.29 -4.50 17.20
CA ARG A 185 1.16 -4.64 17.08
C ARG A 185 1.63 -6.10 16.96
N ARG A 186 0.87 -7.05 17.48
CA ARG A 186 1.29 -8.46 17.64
C ARG A 186 0.34 -9.46 17.02
N GLN A 187 -0.95 -9.12 16.96
CA GLN A 187 -2.02 -10.03 16.58
C GLN A 187 -3.11 -9.28 15.80
N HIS A 188 -3.79 -9.99 14.91
CA HIS A 188 -5.03 -9.55 14.30
C HIS A 188 -6.20 -9.75 15.25
N ILE A 189 -7.19 -8.85 15.21
CA ILE A 189 -8.34 -8.89 16.11
C ILE A 189 -9.50 -9.60 15.43
N VAL A 190 -10.01 -10.62 16.12
CA VAL A 190 -11.24 -11.34 15.76
C VAL A 190 -12.24 -11.13 16.88
N THR A 191 -13.41 -10.61 16.57
CA THR A 191 -14.45 -10.45 17.59
C THR A 191 -15.56 -11.47 17.47
N THR A 192 -16.24 -11.67 18.59
CA THR A 192 -17.38 -12.58 18.71
C THR A 192 -18.50 -11.90 19.48
N GLY A 193 -19.73 -12.35 19.25
CA GLY A 193 -20.91 -11.81 19.95
C GLY A 193 -21.28 -10.38 19.56
N GLY A 194 -20.81 -9.89 18.40
CA GLY A 194 -21.25 -8.61 17.83
C GLY A 194 -22.73 -8.60 17.45
N PRO A 195 -23.31 -7.42 17.23
CA PRO A 195 -24.72 -7.29 16.86
C PRO A 195 -24.99 -7.97 15.52
N VAL A 196 -25.98 -8.87 15.48
CA VAL A 196 -26.43 -9.50 14.23
C VAL A 196 -27.37 -8.54 13.51
N GLN A 197 -26.97 -8.08 12.34
CA GLN A 197 -27.82 -7.25 11.48
C GLN A 197 -28.91 -8.12 10.83
N ASP A 198 -30.14 -7.62 10.73
CA ASP A 198 -31.23 -8.31 9.99
C ASP A 198 -31.07 -8.10 8.48
N ILE A 199 -29.95 -8.61 7.94
CA ILE A 199 -29.61 -8.59 6.52
C ILE A 199 -29.59 -10.03 6.02
N ARG A 200 -30.18 -10.24 4.84
CA ARG A 200 -30.23 -11.54 4.17
C ARG A 200 -29.60 -11.47 2.80
N PHE A 201 -29.12 -12.61 2.29
CA PHE A 201 -28.66 -12.71 0.91
C PHE A 201 -29.86 -12.79 -0.05
N ASP A 202 -30.56 -11.68 -0.21
CA ASP A 202 -31.71 -11.53 -1.08
C ASP A 202 -31.70 -10.17 -1.77
N LYS A 203 -32.79 -9.85 -2.49
CA LYS A 203 -32.94 -8.58 -3.20
C LYS A 203 -32.84 -7.37 -2.26
N GLN A 204 -33.40 -7.47 -1.05
CA GLN A 204 -33.41 -6.38 -0.08
C GLN A 204 -32.02 -6.19 0.52
N GLY A 205 -31.35 -7.25 0.97
CA GLY A 205 -30.00 -7.15 1.51
C GLY A 205 -28.99 -6.63 0.48
N LEU A 206 -29.04 -7.12 -0.76
CA LEU A 206 -28.19 -6.61 -1.84
C LEU A 206 -28.44 -5.13 -2.14
N SER A 207 -29.69 -4.66 -2.05
CA SER A 207 -30.01 -3.23 -2.25
C SER A 207 -29.43 -2.31 -1.17
N GLN A 208 -29.11 -2.84 0.02
CA GLN A 208 -28.40 -2.10 1.06
C GLN A 208 -26.90 -1.96 0.73
N ILE A 209 -26.35 -2.96 0.02
CA ILE A 209 -24.96 -2.95 -0.45
C ILE A 209 -24.77 -1.93 -1.58
N HIS A 210 -25.54 -2.05 -2.66
CA HIS A 210 -25.46 -1.15 -3.80
C HIS A 210 -26.79 -1.16 -4.58
N PRO A 211 -27.16 -0.08 -5.29
CA PRO A 211 -28.25 -0.13 -6.27
C PRO A 211 -28.15 -1.36 -7.21
N LEU A 212 -29.23 -2.13 -7.28
CA LEU A 212 -29.24 -3.47 -7.87
C LEU A 212 -28.89 -3.53 -9.37
N HIS A 213 -29.17 -2.44 -10.08
CA HIS A 213 -29.07 -2.35 -11.54
C HIS A 213 -27.91 -1.47 -12.01
N CYS A 214 -27.13 -0.91 -11.08
CA CYS A 214 -25.89 -0.25 -11.46
C CYS A 214 -24.88 -1.28 -11.95
N VAL A 215 -24.22 -0.95 -13.05
CA VAL A 215 -23.14 -1.74 -13.60
C VAL A 215 -21.92 -1.58 -12.70
N VAL A 216 -21.31 -2.70 -12.34
CA VAL A 216 -20.15 -2.82 -11.47
C VAL A 216 -19.21 -3.89 -12.01
N THR A 217 -17.94 -3.77 -11.67
CA THR A 217 -16.95 -4.79 -11.98
C THR A 217 -17.10 -6.00 -11.06
N VAL A 218 -17.17 -7.19 -11.65
CA VAL A 218 -17.36 -8.49 -11.00
C VAL A 218 -16.29 -9.44 -11.48
N GLN A 219 -15.63 -10.16 -10.57
CA GLN A 219 -14.74 -11.25 -10.90
C GLN A 219 -15.56 -12.52 -11.19
N ASP A 220 -15.60 -12.93 -12.45
CA ASP A 220 -16.15 -14.22 -12.85
C ASP A 220 -15.08 -15.32 -12.70
N GLN A 221 -15.11 -15.96 -11.52
CA GLN A 221 -14.16 -17.01 -11.16
C GLN A 221 -14.44 -18.36 -11.85
N SER A 222 -15.40 -18.40 -12.76
CA SER A 222 -15.55 -19.54 -13.66
C SER A 222 -14.64 -19.52 -14.88
N ILE A 223 -14.01 -18.38 -15.17
CA ILE A 223 -13.09 -18.22 -16.31
C ILE A 223 -11.72 -18.79 -15.95
N LEU A 224 -11.23 -19.71 -16.79
CA LEU A 224 -9.89 -20.28 -16.67
C LEU A 224 -8.88 -19.37 -17.34
N THR A 225 -8.05 -18.74 -16.52
CA THR A 225 -6.98 -17.85 -16.94
C THR A 225 -5.88 -17.84 -15.87
N GLU A 226 -4.64 -17.62 -16.31
CA GLU A 226 -3.51 -17.29 -15.45
C GLU A 226 -3.48 -15.78 -15.12
N ASN A 227 -4.07 -14.93 -15.95
CA ASN A 227 -4.18 -13.50 -15.69
C ASN A 227 -5.51 -13.19 -14.98
N HIS A 228 -5.45 -12.83 -13.70
CA HIS A 228 -6.64 -12.52 -12.90
C HIS A 228 -7.53 -11.43 -13.52
N ASN A 229 -6.96 -10.49 -14.27
CA ASN A 229 -7.71 -9.42 -14.93
C ASN A 229 -8.64 -9.94 -16.02
N ASP A 230 -8.35 -11.10 -16.64
CA ASP A 230 -9.26 -11.70 -17.62
C ASP A 230 -10.56 -12.22 -16.99
N ARG A 231 -10.65 -12.25 -15.65
CA ARG A 231 -11.89 -12.59 -14.92
C ARG A 231 -12.79 -11.38 -14.69
N LEU A 232 -12.31 -10.16 -14.89
CA LEU A 232 -13.09 -8.94 -14.65
C LEU A 232 -14.18 -8.81 -15.72
N ARG A 233 -15.43 -8.66 -15.29
CA ARG A 233 -16.61 -8.49 -16.13
C ARG A 233 -17.47 -7.37 -15.58
N GLU A 234 -18.22 -6.71 -16.44
CA GLU A 234 -19.18 -5.68 -16.08
C GLU A 234 -20.56 -6.33 -15.92
N GLY A 235 -21.14 -6.20 -14.73
CA GLY A 235 -22.41 -6.84 -14.38
C GLY A 235 -23.17 -6.08 -13.30
N THR A 236 -24.25 -6.64 -12.78
CA THR A 236 -25.12 -5.99 -11.78
C THR A 236 -25.35 -6.89 -10.57
N LEU A 237 -25.71 -6.32 -9.41
CA LEU A 237 -26.09 -7.14 -8.24
C LEU A 237 -27.32 -8.00 -8.51
N ALA A 238 -28.24 -7.55 -9.38
CA ALA A 238 -29.36 -8.38 -9.84
C ALA A 238 -28.89 -9.65 -10.57
N GLN A 239 -27.87 -9.54 -11.42
CA GLN A 239 -27.25 -10.70 -12.08
C GLN A 239 -26.50 -11.60 -11.11
N ILE A 240 -25.82 -11.02 -10.11
CA ILE A 240 -25.18 -11.80 -9.03
C ILE A 240 -26.23 -12.60 -8.25
N LEU A 241 -27.37 -11.99 -7.91
CA LEU A 241 -28.49 -12.68 -7.25
C LEU A 241 -29.05 -13.82 -8.10
N GLN A 242 -29.22 -13.60 -9.40
CA GLN A 242 -29.66 -14.63 -10.34
C GLN A 242 -28.69 -15.84 -10.34
N CYS A 243 -27.38 -15.59 -10.33
CA CYS A 243 -26.38 -16.64 -10.21
C CYS A 243 -26.45 -17.36 -8.86
N ALA A 244 -26.68 -16.64 -7.76
CA ALA A 244 -26.82 -17.22 -6.43
C ALA A 244 -28.04 -18.15 -6.30
N GLN A 245 -29.15 -17.78 -6.92
CA GLN A 245 -30.39 -18.57 -6.93
C GLN A 245 -30.32 -19.81 -7.81
N ASN A 246 -29.35 -19.86 -8.74
CA ASN A 246 -29.13 -21.01 -9.60
C ASN A 246 -28.08 -21.95 -8.95
N PRO A 247 -28.44 -23.19 -8.55
CA PRO A 247 -27.47 -24.15 -8.02
C PRO A 247 -26.32 -24.45 -8.98
N LYS A 248 -26.53 -24.23 -10.29
CA LYS A 248 -25.58 -24.36 -11.39
C LYS A 248 -24.96 -23.02 -11.84
N GLY A 249 -25.29 -21.91 -11.20
CA GLY A 249 -24.80 -20.57 -11.53
C GLY A 249 -23.29 -20.38 -11.41
N LYS A 250 -22.82 -19.22 -11.88
CA LYS A 250 -21.41 -18.83 -11.81
C LYS A 250 -20.96 -18.55 -10.38
N VAL A 251 -19.65 -18.70 -10.16
CA VAL A 251 -18.97 -18.29 -8.93
C VAL A 251 -18.45 -16.88 -9.17
N LEU A 252 -19.07 -15.91 -8.49
CA LEU A 252 -18.81 -14.49 -8.69
C LEU A 252 -18.29 -13.87 -7.40
N ASN A 253 -17.39 -12.90 -7.54
CA ASN A 253 -16.89 -12.10 -6.43
C ASN A 253 -16.84 -10.63 -6.85
N ALA A 254 -17.53 -9.76 -6.14
CA ALA A 254 -17.50 -8.31 -6.36
C ALA A 254 -16.83 -7.68 -5.14
N LEU A 255 -15.61 -7.17 -5.38
CA LEU A 255 -14.64 -6.83 -4.33
C LEU A 255 -14.68 -5.36 -3.89
N GLN A 256 -15.48 -4.51 -4.52
CA GLN A 256 -15.47 -3.10 -4.13
C GLN A 256 -16.79 -2.43 -4.44
N PHE A 257 -17.51 -2.06 -3.38
CA PHE A 257 -18.63 -1.14 -3.43
C PHE A 257 -18.35 -0.02 -2.43
N PRO A 258 -17.78 1.12 -2.86
CA PRO A 258 -17.47 2.23 -1.97
C PRO A 258 -18.68 2.66 -1.14
N LYS A 259 -18.48 2.86 0.17
CA LYS A 259 -19.47 3.42 1.10
C LYS A 259 -18.88 4.60 1.88
N PRO A 260 -18.70 5.75 1.22
CA PRO A 260 -18.23 7.00 1.85
C PRO A 260 -18.88 7.34 3.20
N THR A 261 -20.17 7.05 3.34
CA THR A 261 -20.94 7.36 4.56
C THR A 261 -20.60 6.50 5.77
N ASP A 262 -19.90 5.38 5.58
CA ASP A 262 -19.49 4.45 6.64
C ASP A 262 -18.02 4.68 7.09
N ALA A 263 -17.21 5.39 6.30
CA ALA A 263 -15.75 5.52 6.44
C ALA A 263 -15.22 6.26 7.68
N LEU A 264 -16.11 6.90 8.44
CA LEU A 264 -15.76 7.68 9.63
C LEU A 264 -16.35 7.07 10.90
N ARG A 265 -16.71 5.79 10.89
CA ARG A 265 -17.04 5.09 12.14
C ARG A 265 -15.76 5.06 12.96
N GLY A 266 -15.73 5.85 14.04
CA GLY A 266 -14.59 5.96 14.95
C GLY A 266 -14.28 4.62 15.59
N SER A 267 -13.40 3.84 14.96
CA SER A 267 -12.82 2.67 15.55
C SER A 267 -11.64 3.09 16.42
N SER A 268 -11.54 2.51 17.62
CA SER A 268 -10.48 2.82 18.58
C SER A 268 -9.08 2.51 18.06
N TYR A 269 -8.97 1.79 16.95
CA TYR A 269 -7.70 1.44 16.31
C TYR A 269 -7.28 2.33 15.14
N ALA A 270 -8.18 3.11 14.53
CA ALA A 270 -7.88 3.86 13.30
C ALA A 270 -7.23 5.22 13.59
N SER A 271 -5.91 5.23 13.76
CA SER A 271 -5.13 6.46 13.96
C SER A 271 -5.24 7.45 12.80
N ASN A 272 -5.46 6.98 11.57
CA ASN A 272 -5.72 7.87 10.44
C ASN A 272 -7.02 8.68 10.60
N VAL A 273 -8.04 8.13 11.28
CA VAL A 273 -9.30 8.85 11.55
C VAL A 273 -9.06 9.91 12.61
N ALA A 274 -8.38 9.56 13.72
CA ALA A 274 -7.99 10.54 14.73
C ALA A 274 -7.12 11.67 14.15
N ALA A 275 -6.14 11.32 13.31
CA ALA A 275 -5.30 12.28 12.61
C ALA A 275 -6.12 13.21 11.70
N LEU A 276 -7.07 12.65 10.94
CA LEU A 276 -7.94 13.41 10.06
C LEU A 276 -8.81 14.42 10.82
N GLU A 277 -9.38 14.03 11.95
CA GLU A 277 -10.21 14.90 12.79
C GLU A 277 -9.39 16.04 13.41
N GLN A 278 -8.21 15.74 13.95
CA GLN A 278 -7.37 16.73 14.64
C GLN A 278 -6.62 17.67 13.70
N THR A 279 -6.35 17.25 12.47
CA THR A 279 -5.65 18.08 11.48
C THR A 279 -6.60 18.79 10.51
N PHE A 280 -7.91 18.66 10.71
CA PHE A 280 -8.87 19.40 9.91
C PHE A 280 -8.66 20.92 10.09
N GLY A 281 -8.57 21.67 8.99
CA GLY A 281 -8.27 23.11 9.00
C GLY A 281 -6.80 23.51 9.25
N THR A 282 -5.84 22.56 9.31
CA THR A 282 -4.41 22.89 9.44
C THR A 282 -3.77 23.29 8.11
N SER A 283 -2.44 23.51 8.10
CA SER A 283 -1.65 23.84 6.91
C SER A 283 -1.77 22.84 5.76
N LEU A 284 -2.07 21.57 6.04
CA LEU A 284 -2.33 20.56 5.00
C LEU A 284 -3.73 20.65 4.41
N ASP A 285 -4.63 21.44 5.00
CA ASP A 285 -6.03 21.59 4.60
C ASP A 285 -6.30 22.82 3.72
N TRP A 286 -5.27 23.33 3.04
CA TRP A 286 -5.31 24.58 2.30
C TRP A 286 -6.25 24.61 1.07
N LYS A 287 -6.93 23.50 0.77
CA LYS A 287 -7.92 23.39 -0.30
C LYS A 287 -9.23 22.76 0.19
N PRO A 288 -10.32 23.54 0.32
CA PRO A 288 -11.64 23.04 0.71
C PRO A 288 -12.24 22.00 -0.25
N ASP A 289 -11.72 21.88 -1.47
CA ASP A 289 -12.10 20.93 -2.52
C ASP A 289 -11.30 19.62 -2.47
N MET A 290 -10.32 19.48 -1.56
CA MET A 290 -9.74 18.17 -1.26
C MET A 290 -10.74 17.31 -0.49
N GLN A 291 -11.70 16.77 -1.23
CA GLN A 291 -12.60 15.75 -0.70
C GLN A 291 -11.76 14.58 -0.20
N ILE A 292 -12.01 14.21 1.05
CA ILE A 292 -11.51 12.96 1.63
C ILE A 292 -12.16 11.83 0.83
N ASP A 293 -11.35 11.02 0.14
CA ASP A 293 -11.86 9.83 -0.53
C ASP A 293 -12.18 8.76 0.50
N THR A 294 -13.29 8.99 1.18
CA THR A 294 -13.93 8.06 2.10
C THR A 294 -14.38 6.78 1.38
N GLY A 295 -14.50 6.80 0.05
CA GLY A 295 -14.82 5.61 -0.74
C GLY A 295 -13.71 4.56 -0.74
N SER A 296 -12.45 4.98 -0.59
CA SER A 296 -11.33 4.07 -0.35
C SER A 296 -11.26 3.57 1.10
N LEU A 297 -11.86 4.26 2.06
CA LEU A 297 -11.76 3.89 3.48
C LEU A 297 -12.90 3.02 3.99
N SER A 298 -14.04 2.99 3.28
CA SER A 298 -15.09 2.03 3.57
C SER A 298 -15.70 1.48 2.30
N TRP A 299 -15.95 0.18 2.32
CA TRP A 299 -16.47 -0.57 1.21
C TRP A 299 -17.39 -1.68 1.68
N ARG A 300 -18.16 -2.22 0.74
CA ARG A 300 -18.89 -3.47 0.90
C ARG A 300 -18.40 -4.47 -0.13
N LEU A 301 -18.67 -5.76 0.12
CA LEU A 301 -18.36 -6.86 -0.79
C LEU A 301 -19.58 -7.75 -1.00
N VAL A 302 -19.62 -8.40 -2.16
CA VAL A 302 -20.58 -9.48 -2.44
C VAL A 302 -19.81 -10.68 -2.99
N GLY A 303 -19.79 -11.77 -2.23
CA GLY A 303 -19.14 -13.02 -2.63
C GLY A 303 -20.16 -14.14 -2.76
N LEU A 304 -20.12 -14.89 -3.86
CA LEU A 304 -20.93 -16.11 -3.98
C LEU A 304 -20.21 -17.31 -3.39
N ARG A 305 -20.99 -18.29 -2.92
CA ARG A 305 -20.49 -19.58 -2.47
C ARG A 305 -19.54 -20.18 -3.51
N GLY A 306 -18.35 -20.55 -3.06
CA GLY A 306 -17.27 -21.07 -3.87
C GLY A 306 -16.25 -20.02 -4.32
N ALA A 307 -16.48 -18.73 -4.07
CA ALA A 307 -15.51 -17.71 -4.42
C ALA A 307 -14.21 -17.90 -3.61
N PHE A 308 -13.08 -17.86 -4.29
CA PHE A 308 -11.75 -18.00 -3.75
C PHE A 308 -10.86 -16.86 -4.25
N HIS A 309 -10.21 -16.16 -3.33
CA HIS A 309 -9.20 -15.15 -3.62
C HIS A 309 -7.86 -15.67 -3.11
N GLY A 310 -6.85 -15.67 -3.99
CA GLY A 310 -5.52 -16.23 -3.70
C GLY A 310 -4.74 -15.39 -2.69
N TRP A 311 -3.45 -15.72 -2.54
CA TRP A 311 -2.56 -14.98 -1.65
C TRP A 311 -2.34 -13.57 -2.16
N HIS A 312 -2.56 -12.61 -1.28
CA HIS A 312 -2.34 -11.19 -1.55
C HIS A 312 -2.14 -10.45 -0.23
N ILE A 313 -1.69 -9.21 -0.34
CA ILE A 313 -1.78 -8.21 0.73
C ILE A 313 -2.76 -7.13 0.28
N ASP A 314 -3.35 -6.43 1.24
CA ASP A 314 -4.07 -5.21 0.88
C ASP A 314 -3.10 -4.13 0.42
N CYS A 315 -3.58 -3.31 -0.49
CA CYS A 315 -2.81 -2.24 -1.09
C CYS A 315 -2.30 -1.24 -0.04
N ASP A 316 -1.22 -0.53 -0.39
CA ASP A 316 -0.76 0.67 0.33
C ASP A 316 -0.47 0.49 1.83
N GLY A 317 -0.18 -0.75 2.24
CA GLY A 317 0.14 -1.06 3.64
C GLY A 317 -1.02 -0.80 4.61
N PHE A 318 -2.25 -0.79 4.11
CA PHE A 318 -3.44 -0.63 4.94
C PHE A 318 -3.60 -1.80 5.91
N GLY A 319 -4.12 -1.47 7.08
CA GLY A 319 -4.94 -2.42 7.83
C GLY A 319 -6.35 -2.47 7.24
N THR A 320 -7.01 -3.61 7.43
CA THR A 320 -8.35 -3.86 6.90
C THR A 320 -9.26 -4.41 7.98
N GLU A 321 -10.46 -3.86 8.05
CA GLU A 321 -11.58 -4.38 8.84
C GLU A 321 -12.60 -5.07 7.95
N VAL A 322 -13.17 -6.20 8.38
CA VAL A 322 -14.21 -6.92 7.62
C VAL A 322 -15.28 -7.52 8.53
N GLU A 323 -16.51 -7.06 8.39
CA GLU A 323 -17.70 -7.63 9.01
C GLU A 323 -18.48 -8.47 7.98
N ALA A 324 -18.75 -9.76 8.26
CA ALA A 324 -19.71 -10.52 7.46
C ALA A 324 -21.14 -10.24 7.97
N LEU A 325 -21.91 -9.52 7.17
CA LEU A 325 -23.29 -9.13 7.48
C LEU A 325 -24.26 -10.30 7.33
N VAL A 326 -23.96 -11.19 6.38
CA VAL A 326 -24.67 -12.44 6.14
C VAL A 326 -23.69 -13.43 5.54
N GLY A 327 -23.89 -14.71 5.82
CA GLY A 327 -23.06 -15.79 5.31
C GLY A 327 -21.73 -15.90 6.06
N ALA A 328 -20.70 -16.33 5.34
CA ALA A 328 -19.45 -16.79 5.93
C ALA A 328 -18.26 -16.56 5.00
N LYS A 329 -17.09 -16.27 5.59
CA LYS A 329 -15.79 -16.25 4.93
C LYS A 329 -14.76 -17.04 5.74
N VAL A 330 -13.89 -17.72 5.01
CA VAL A 330 -12.72 -18.42 5.50
C VAL A 330 -11.52 -17.59 5.12
N TRP A 331 -10.97 -16.88 6.09
CA TRP A 331 -9.68 -16.20 5.96
C TRP A 331 -8.57 -17.15 6.38
N ILE A 332 -7.49 -17.16 5.64
CA ILE A 332 -6.26 -17.91 5.96
C ILE A 332 -5.14 -16.88 5.89
N VAL A 333 -4.43 -16.70 6.98
CA VAL A 333 -3.36 -15.69 7.12
C VAL A 333 -2.03 -16.42 7.18
N ALA A 334 -1.05 -16.00 6.40
CA ALA A 334 0.27 -16.59 6.45
C ALA A 334 1.05 -16.02 7.64
N HIS A 335 1.78 -16.88 8.36
CA HIS A 335 2.66 -16.46 9.45
C HIS A 335 3.89 -17.37 9.57
N PRO A 336 5.08 -16.86 9.95
CA PRO A 336 6.26 -17.67 10.25
C PRO A 336 6.08 -18.79 11.29
N ARG A 337 6.74 -19.94 11.08
CA ARG A 337 6.70 -21.10 12.02
C ARG A 337 7.50 -20.92 13.29
N ASP A 338 8.71 -20.42 13.11
CA ASP A 338 9.76 -20.50 14.11
C ASP A 338 10.05 -19.13 14.75
N SER A 339 9.38 -18.07 14.31
CA SER A 339 9.59 -16.72 14.83
C SER A 339 8.60 -16.37 15.94
N LEU A 340 8.67 -17.13 17.04
CA LEU A 340 8.17 -16.63 18.34
C LEU A 340 8.87 -15.32 18.79
N TYR A 341 9.90 -14.87 18.05
CA TYR A 341 10.75 -13.72 18.38
C TYR A 341 11.09 -12.78 17.22
N ASP A 342 10.63 -13.04 15.98
CA ASP A 342 10.87 -12.14 14.85
C ASP A 342 9.59 -11.95 14.04
N SER A 343 8.72 -11.09 14.55
CA SER A 343 7.46 -10.68 13.92
C SER A 343 7.67 -9.95 12.59
N LYS A 344 8.90 -9.81 12.11
CA LYS A 344 9.27 -9.04 10.93
C LYS A 344 9.60 -9.92 9.71
N GLN A 345 9.17 -11.18 9.66
CA GLN A 345 9.34 -11.99 8.44
C GLN A 345 8.64 -11.35 7.24
N PHE A 346 7.50 -10.66 7.46
CA PHE A 346 6.85 -9.88 6.41
C PHE A 346 7.81 -8.86 5.78
N ALA A 347 8.70 -8.26 6.57
CA ALA A 347 9.72 -7.32 6.09
C ALA A 347 10.82 -7.96 5.22
N SER A 348 10.88 -9.28 5.06
CA SER A 348 11.89 -9.95 4.23
C SER A 348 11.78 -9.52 2.77
N LEU A 349 12.93 -9.27 2.12
CA LEU A 349 12.93 -8.98 0.69
C LEU A 349 12.51 -10.20 -0.14
N ASP A 350 12.73 -11.42 0.38
CA ASP A 350 12.44 -12.66 -0.34
C ASP A 350 10.95 -13.05 -0.31
N THR A 351 10.11 -12.39 0.50
CA THR A 351 8.71 -12.77 0.77
C THR A 351 7.93 -13.08 -0.51
N PHE A 352 8.00 -12.17 -1.50
CA PHE A 352 7.24 -12.27 -2.75
C PHE A 352 8.08 -12.57 -3.99
N VAL A 353 9.41 -12.55 -3.89
CA VAL A 353 10.30 -12.75 -5.05
C VAL A 353 10.93 -14.13 -5.10
N ARG A 354 10.92 -14.92 -4.02
CA ARG A 354 11.44 -16.30 -4.00
C ARG A 354 10.83 -17.19 -5.09
N GLU A 355 11.59 -18.19 -5.57
CA GLU A 355 11.16 -19.06 -6.68
C GLU A 355 9.95 -19.92 -6.30
N SER A 356 9.77 -20.16 -5.01
CA SER A 356 8.68 -20.94 -4.44
C SER A 356 7.41 -20.13 -4.17
N PHE A 357 7.42 -18.81 -4.41
CA PHE A 357 6.24 -17.98 -4.26
C PHE A 357 5.26 -18.25 -5.41
N ASP A 358 4.08 -18.71 -5.05
CA ASP A 358 2.97 -18.95 -5.97
C ASP A 358 1.74 -18.27 -5.35
N VAL A 359 1.32 -17.12 -5.93
CA VAL A 359 0.09 -16.37 -5.56
C VAL A 359 -1.11 -17.29 -5.41
N ASP A 360 -1.10 -18.37 -6.20
CA ASP A 360 -2.18 -19.28 -6.42
C ASP A 360 -1.94 -20.64 -5.74
N GLY A 361 -0.80 -20.84 -5.08
CA GLY A 361 -0.34 -22.11 -4.51
C GLY A 361 0.05 -21.99 -3.04
N PRO A 362 0.27 -23.11 -2.34
CA PRO A 362 0.91 -23.08 -1.03
C PRO A 362 2.34 -22.56 -1.17
N SER A 363 2.76 -21.68 -0.27
CA SER A 363 4.15 -21.22 -0.18
C SER A 363 5.04 -22.36 0.34
N THR A 364 5.36 -23.34 -0.53
CA THR A 364 5.98 -24.64 -0.19
C THR A 364 7.38 -24.59 0.44
N GLY A 365 7.95 -23.40 0.64
CA GLY A 365 9.32 -23.21 1.14
C GLY A 365 9.46 -23.20 2.66
N GLU A 366 8.87 -22.23 3.35
CA GLU A 366 9.27 -21.88 4.75
C GLU A 366 8.15 -21.21 5.56
N TRP A 367 6.95 -21.11 5.01
CA TRP A 367 5.81 -20.48 5.68
C TRP A 367 4.85 -21.59 6.07
N PRO A 368 4.62 -21.83 7.37
CA PRO A 368 3.48 -22.63 7.76
C PRO A 368 2.22 -21.83 7.48
N ASP A 369 1.24 -22.51 6.91
CA ASP A 369 -0.11 -21.99 6.83
C ASP A 369 -0.70 -22.07 8.26
N ASP A 370 -0.51 -20.99 9.01
CA ASP A 370 -1.07 -20.83 10.35
C ASP A 370 -2.48 -20.23 10.24
N GLU A 371 -3.45 -21.11 10.44
CA GLU A 371 -4.76 -20.81 11.05
C GLU A 371 -5.95 -20.39 10.17
N SER A 372 -7.05 -20.13 10.89
CA SER A 372 -8.41 -20.64 10.69
C SER A 372 -9.37 -19.62 10.06
N PRO A 373 -10.46 -20.07 9.41
CA PRO A 373 -11.55 -19.23 8.90
C PRO A 373 -12.13 -18.21 9.90
N TRP A 374 -13.01 -17.31 9.42
CA TRP A 374 -13.95 -16.43 10.14
C TRP A 374 -13.62 -14.94 10.20
N ILE A 375 -14.63 -14.17 10.66
CA ILE A 375 -14.81 -12.71 10.51
C ILE A 375 -13.70 -11.96 11.27
N LEU A 376 -12.83 -11.30 10.53
CA LEU A 376 -11.73 -10.48 11.05
C LEU A 376 -12.20 -9.04 11.20
N GLU A 377 -12.25 -8.52 12.43
CA GLU A 377 -12.60 -7.12 12.63
C GLU A 377 -11.46 -6.18 12.30
N ALA A 378 -10.19 -6.59 12.44
CA ALA A 378 -9.06 -5.77 12.05
C ALA A 378 -7.80 -6.62 11.86
N TYR A 379 -7.14 -6.50 10.71
CA TYR A 379 -5.80 -7.06 10.45
C TYR A 379 -4.93 -6.05 9.74
N HIS A 380 -3.60 -6.26 9.72
CA HIS A 380 -2.63 -5.31 9.19
C HIS A 380 -1.67 -5.95 8.21
N ALA A 381 -1.63 -5.43 6.98
CA ALA A 381 -0.59 -5.64 5.96
C ALA A 381 -0.02 -7.07 5.89
N SER A 382 -0.86 -8.10 6.07
CA SER A 382 -0.43 -9.49 6.15
C SER A 382 -0.87 -10.26 4.92
N GLU A 383 -0.03 -11.20 4.48
CA GLU A 383 -0.34 -12.08 3.35
C GLU A 383 -1.50 -12.99 3.75
N HIS A 384 -2.57 -12.98 2.96
CA HIS A 384 -3.76 -13.75 3.26
C HIS A 384 -4.48 -14.23 1.99
N CYS A 385 -5.30 -15.26 2.14
CA CYS A 385 -6.22 -15.72 1.11
C CYS A 385 -7.62 -15.95 1.69
N VAL A 386 -8.64 -15.91 0.83
CA VAL A 386 -10.04 -15.91 1.28
C VAL A 386 -10.88 -16.91 0.49
N TYR A 387 -11.53 -17.83 1.18
CA TYR A 387 -12.55 -18.71 0.63
C TYR A 387 -13.95 -18.35 1.14
N THR A 388 -14.96 -18.43 0.28
CA THR A 388 -16.34 -18.02 0.58
C THR A 388 -17.24 -19.26 0.60
N PRO A 389 -17.47 -19.91 1.76
CA PRO A 389 -18.25 -21.15 1.87
C PRO A 389 -19.77 -20.97 1.67
N GLU A 390 -20.28 -19.76 1.88
CA GLU A 390 -21.69 -19.39 1.76
C GLU A 390 -21.82 -18.14 0.89
N HIS A 391 -23.03 -17.82 0.41
CA HIS A 391 -23.23 -16.51 -0.23
C HIS A 391 -23.14 -15.43 0.85
N THR A 392 -22.27 -14.45 0.65
CA THR A 392 -21.85 -13.54 1.71
C THR A 392 -21.96 -12.10 1.25
N LEU A 393 -22.49 -11.24 2.14
CA LEU A 393 -22.36 -9.78 2.05
C LEU A 393 -21.44 -9.34 3.17
N CYS A 394 -20.45 -8.51 2.85
CA CYS A 394 -19.53 -7.97 3.85
C CYS A 394 -19.59 -6.44 3.88
N ALA A 395 -19.32 -5.89 5.05
CA ALA A 395 -18.81 -4.54 5.21
C ALA A 395 -17.32 -4.59 5.50
N GLY A 396 -16.61 -3.55 5.15
CA GLY A 396 -15.23 -3.40 5.56
C GLY A 396 -14.71 -1.99 5.33
N GLY A 397 -13.45 -1.83 5.63
CA GLY A 397 -12.76 -0.56 5.56
C GLY A 397 -11.26 -0.71 5.67
N HIS A 398 -10.57 0.35 5.32
CA HIS A 398 -9.13 0.44 5.41
C HIS A 398 -8.73 1.47 6.46
N PHE A 399 -7.65 1.19 7.19
CA PHE A 399 -7.17 2.06 8.26
C PHE A 399 -5.64 1.99 8.41
N TYR A 400 -5.09 2.99 9.08
CA TYR A 400 -3.73 2.97 9.58
C TYR A 400 -3.75 3.09 11.10
N ALA A 401 -2.91 2.31 11.75
CA ALA A 401 -2.72 2.32 13.20
C ALA A 401 -1.29 2.75 13.52
N THR A 402 -1.14 3.60 14.53
CA THR A 402 0.16 4.10 14.99
C THR A 402 1.11 2.96 15.33
N SER A 403 0.60 1.88 15.92
CA SER A 403 1.40 0.73 16.36
C SER A 403 1.85 -0.20 15.26
N THR A 404 1.40 -0.01 14.02
CA THR A 404 1.70 -0.89 12.88
C THR A 404 2.37 -0.14 11.73
N MET A 405 2.93 1.04 11.98
CA MET A 405 3.52 1.86 10.90
C MET A 405 4.75 1.21 10.26
N GLN A 406 5.43 0.32 10.98
CA GLN A 406 6.45 -0.57 10.41
C GLN A 406 5.85 -1.49 9.33
N ASP A 407 4.76 -2.19 9.65
CA ASP A 407 4.10 -3.10 8.71
C ASP A 407 3.47 -2.34 7.53
N THR A 408 2.93 -1.14 7.78
CA THR A 408 2.49 -0.22 6.73
C THR A 408 3.61 0.12 5.76
N MET A 409 4.81 0.47 6.27
CA MET A 409 5.98 0.71 5.41
C MET A 409 6.32 -0.54 4.58
N PHE A 410 6.34 -1.72 5.20
CA PHE A 410 6.61 -2.96 4.48
C PHE A 410 5.59 -3.19 3.37
N GLY A 411 4.30 -3.10 3.67
CA GLY A 411 3.23 -3.26 2.68
C GLY A 411 3.30 -2.26 1.53
N ILE A 412 3.67 -1.00 1.80
CA ILE A 412 3.90 0.02 0.76
C ILE A 412 5.07 -0.36 -0.15
N VAL A 413 6.20 -0.80 0.42
CA VAL A 413 7.37 -1.19 -0.36
C VAL A 413 7.11 -2.47 -1.16
N HIS A 414 6.45 -3.47 -0.56
CA HIS A 414 6.02 -4.67 -1.29
C HIS A 414 5.08 -4.32 -2.44
N SER A 415 4.12 -3.41 -2.21
CA SER A 415 3.23 -2.91 -3.26
C SER A 415 4.03 -2.23 -4.37
N LEU A 416 4.99 -1.35 -4.05
CA LEU A 416 5.86 -0.72 -5.06
C LEU A 416 6.62 -1.75 -5.92
N VAL A 417 7.15 -2.80 -5.30
CA VAL A 417 8.02 -3.78 -5.96
C VAL A 417 7.24 -4.89 -6.68
N ALA A 418 6.05 -5.23 -6.22
CA ALA A 418 5.30 -6.41 -6.68
C ALA A 418 3.80 -6.14 -6.95
N GLU A 419 3.37 -4.87 -7.07
CA GLU A 419 1.98 -4.41 -7.19
C GLU A 419 1.07 -5.37 -7.98
N ARG A 420 1.45 -5.64 -9.23
CA ARG A 420 0.64 -6.40 -10.21
C ARG A 420 0.47 -7.88 -9.86
N VAL A 421 1.18 -8.36 -8.86
CA VAL A 421 1.22 -9.76 -8.43
C VAL A 421 0.51 -9.94 -7.09
N ILE A 422 0.69 -9.00 -6.15
CA ILE A 422 0.31 -9.22 -4.74
C ILE A 422 -0.80 -8.31 -4.23
N THR A 423 -1.28 -7.33 -5.01
CA THR A 423 -2.44 -6.50 -4.66
C THR A 423 -3.40 -6.41 -5.84
N ASN A 424 -4.68 -6.21 -5.53
CA ASN A 424 -5.79 -6.08 -6.48
C ASN A 424 -6.14 -4.64 -6.82
N THR A 425 -5.67 -3.67 -6.05
CA THR A 425 -5.99 -2.25 -6.23
C THR A 425 -4.85 -1.36 -5.72
N SER A 426 -4.98 -0.07 -5.98
CA SER A 426 -4.09 0.97 -5.47
C SER A 426 -4.93 2.19 -5.16
N HIS A 427 -4.65 2.84 -4.03
CA HIS A 427 -5.42 3.97 -3.54
C HIS A 427 -4.49 5.15 -3.33
N TYR A 428 -4.31 5.99 -4.35
CA TYR A 428 -3.45 7.18 -4.25
C TYR A 428 -3.80 8.10 -3.06
N PHE A 429 -5.06 8.07 -2.60
CA PHE A 429 -5.51 8.78 -1.41
C PHE A 429 -4.82 8.31 -0.11
N SER A 430 -4.33 7.07 -0.05
CA SER A 430 -3.60 6.49 1.08
C SER A 430 -2.42 7.37 1.52
N ARG A 431 -1.67 7.93 0.56
CA ARG A 431 -0.54 8.83 0.81
C ARG A 431 -0.98 10.11 1.52
N ARG A 432 -2.20 10.61 1.27
CA ARG A 432 -2.73 11.77 1.99
C ARG A 432 -3.00 11.46 3.45
N LEU A 433 -3.48 10.26 3.77
CA LEU A 433 -3.71 9.84 5.16
C LEU A 433 -2.41 9.73 5.95
N ILE A 434 -1.35 9.20 5.35
CA ILE A 434 -0.03 9.13 6.00
C ILE A 434 0.52 10.54 6.27
N ARG A 435 0.39 11.47 5.31
CA ARG A 435 0.77 12.88 5.53
C ARG A 435 -0.02 13.52 6.67
N ARG A 436 -1.32 13.22 6.78
CA ARG A 436 -2.16 13.68 7.89
C ARG A 436 -1.73 13.07 9.22
N MET A 437 -1.28 11.82 9.24
CA MET A 437 -0.69 11.22 10.44
C MET A 437 0.61 11.92 10.85
N ILE A 438 1.45 12.33 9.90
CA ILE A 438 2.67 13.10 10.18
C ILE A 438 2.32 14.48 10.78
N ASP A 439 1.38 15.20 10.19
CA ASP A 439 0.90 16.49 10.72
C ASP A 439 0.28 16.32 12.12
N PHE A 440 -0.50 15.26 12.33
CA PHE A 440 -1.06 14.91 13.63
C PHE A 440 0.04 14.65 14.69
N TYR A 441 1.10 13.92 14.34
CA TYR A 441 2.23 13.71 15.24
C TYR A 441 3.01 15.01 15.49
N HIS A 442 3.16 15.87 14.48
CA HIS A 442 3.79 17.17 14.63
C HIS A 442 2.99 18.07 15.58
N LEU A 443 1.66 18.14 15.38
CA LEU A 443 0.72 18.87 16.21
C LEU A 443 0.75 18.41 17.67
N GLY A 444 0.73 17.09 17.90
CA GLY A 444 0.72 16.50 19.24
C GLY A 444 2.08 16.57 19.95
N LEU A 445 3.17 16.23 19.27
CA LEU A 445 4.50 16.10 19.90
C LEU A 445 5.29 17.41 19.88
N VAL A 446 5.32 18.12 18.75
CA VAL A 446 6.17 19.31 18.57
C VAL A 446 5.44 20.57 18.98
N GLN A 447 4.17 20.70 18.62
CA GLN A 447 3.37 21.88 18.94
C GLN A 447 2.62 21.77 20.27
N GLU A 448 2.51 20.56 20.83
CA GLU A 448 1.80 20.27 22.08
C GLU A 448 0.34 20.76 22.05
N GLN A 449 -0.33 20.66 20.90
CA GLN A 449 -1.70 21.16 20.67
C GLN A 449 -2.77 20.08 20.80
N ILE A 450 -2.42 18.90 21.31
CA ILE A 450 -3.37 17.80 21.55
C ILE A 450 -3.36 17.49 23.05
N ASP A 451 -4.48 17.78 23.70
CA ASP A 451 -4.62 17.63 25.14
C ASP A 451 -4.58 16.15 25.57
N ALA A 452 -3.93 15.87 26.70
CA ALA A 452 -3.75 14.49 27.17
C ALA A 452 -5.05 13.79 27.60
N ASP A 453 -6.13 14.54 27.84
CA ASP A 453 -7.43 14.02 28.26
C ASP A 453 -8.39 13.74 27.09
N VAL A 454 -8.03 14.12 25.85
CA VAL A 454 -8.83 13.77 24.67
C VAL A 454 -8.45 12.39 24.12
N PRO A 455 -9.42 11.60 23.60
CA PRO A 455 -9.13 10.26 23.06
C PRO A 455 -8.06 10.24 21.96
N ALA A 456 -7.97 11.30 21.14
CA ALA A 456 -6.99 11.41 20.08
C ALA A 456 -5.54 11.31 20.60
N PHE A 457 -5.24 11.79 21.80
CA PHE A 457 -3.90 11.72 22.39
C PHE A 457 -3.37 10.28 22.48
N GLN A 458 -4.27 9.31 22.67
CA GLN A 458 -3.90 7.89 22.79
C GLN A 458 -3.47 7.24 21.46
N HIS A 459 -3.65 7.94 20.34
CA HIS A 459 -3.13 7.57 19.03
C HIS A 459 -1.73 8.17 18.77
N LEU A 460 -1.20 9.03 19.64
CA LEU A 460 0.16 9.52 19.49
C LEU A 460 1.19 8.42 19.81
N PRO A 461 2.37 8.44 19.16
CA PRO A 461 3.45 7.52 19.49
C PRO A 461 3.89 7.63 20.94
N ARG A 462 4.11 6.48 21.56
CA ARG A 462 4.56 6.33 22.94
C ARG A 462 6.08 6.33 23.03
N LEU A 463 6.65 7.47 23.39
CA LEU A 463 8.10 7.65 23.44
C LEU A 463 8.78 6.86 24.58
N ASP A 464 8.01 6.31 25.52
CA ASP A 464 8.48 5.40 26.57
C ASP A 464 8.60 3.93 26.11
N GLN A 465 8.14 3.62 24.90
CA GLN A 465 8.16 2.28 24.32
C GLN A 465 9.03 2.24 23.06
N ARG A 466 10.02 1.34 23.05
CA ARG A 466 10.97 1.20 21.94
C ARG A 466 10.28 0.94 20.60
N GLU A 467 9.29 0.06 20.59
CA GLU A 467 8.55 -0.32 19.39
C GLU A 467 7.77 0.88 18.84
N SER A 468 7.16 1.70 19.70
CA SER A 468 6.43 2.88 19.28
C SER A 468 7.33 4.03 18.82
N VAL A 469 8.54 4.17 19.40
CA VAL A 469 9.58 5.08 18.87
C VAL A 469 9.96 4.65 17.45
N LEU A 470 10.11 3.34 17.20
CA LEU A 470 10.43 2.86 15.86
C LEU A 470 9.28 3.12 14.87
N ASP A 471 8.02 2.96 15.27
CA ASP A 471 6.87 3.31 14.43
C ASP A 471 6.84 4.80 14.06
N LEU A 472 7.20 5.69 14.99
CA LEU A 472 7.35 7.12 14.74
C LEU A 472 8.47 7.39 13.74
N LEU A 473 9.66 6.81 13.95
CA LEU A 473 10.78 6.94 13.00
C LEU A 473 10.41 6.41 11.61
N THR A 474 9.67 5.30 11.53
CA THR A 474 9.16 4.76 10.26
C THR A 474 8.15 5.70 9.60
N THR A 475 7.27 6.33 10.37
CA THR A 475 6.33 7.32 9.83
C THR A 475 7.06 8.57 9.31
N CYS A 476 8.09 9.04 10.02
CA CYS A 476 8.97 10.08 9.50
C CYS A 476 9.68 9.64 8.22
N ALA A 477 10.15 8.39 8.14
CA ALA A 477 10.75 7.83 6.93
C ALA A 477 9.78 7.82 5.74
N LEU A 478 8.51 7.44 5.96
CA LEU A 478 7.44 7.53 4.95
C LEU A 478 7.25 8.96 4.45
N GLY A 479 7.27 9.96 5.35
CA GLY A 479 7.19 11.37 4.99
C GLY A 479 8.37 11.83 4.13
N ILE A 480 9.58 11.45 4.53
CA ILE A 480 10.82 11.80 3.83
C ILE A 480 10.86 11.18 2.44
N LEU A 481 10.54 9.89 2.34
CA LEU A 481 10.53 9.09 1.11
C LEU A 481 9.20 9.14 0.35
N SER A 482 8.31 10.08 0.70
CA SER A 482 6.95 10.16 0.15
C SER A 482 6.87 10.19 -1.38
N ASN A 483 7.82 10.87 -2.04
CA ASN A 483 7.94 10.86 -3.50
C ASN A 483 8.45 9.50 -4.02
N VAL A 484 9.43 8.90 -3.34
CA VAL A 484 10.04 7.61 -3.74
C VAL A 484 9.00 6.48 -3.67
N LEU A 485 8.08 6.53 -2.71
CA LEU A 485 7.10 5.46 -2.45
C LEU A 485 5.72 5.72 -3.09
N ASP A 486 5.62 6.72 -3.98
CA ASP A 486 4.41 6.99 -4.76
C ASP A 486 4.55 6.41 -6.17
N LEU A 487 3.65 5.49 -6.54
CA LEU A 487 3.68 4.81 -7.83
C LEU A 487 3.64 5.81 -9.01
N ARG A 488 2.92 6.93 -8.83
CA ARG A 488 2.76 7.98 -9.83
C ARG A 488 4.06 8.73 -10.11
N THR A 489 5.04 8.67 -9.22
CA THR A 489 6.38 9.24 -9.44
C THR A 489 7.08 8.60 -10.63
N TYR A 490 6.76 7.35 -10.95
CA TYR A 490 7.38 6.60 -12.05
C TYR A 490 6.62 6.72 -13.38
N LEU A 491 5.51 7.44 -13.39
CA LEU A 491 4.73 7.76 -14.58
C LEU A 491 5.04 9.19 -15.03
N SER A 492 5.14 9.44 -16.33
CA SER A 492 5.17 10.84 -16.81
C SER A 492 3.80 11.51 -16.61
N ALA A 493 3.75 12.84 -16.49
CA ALA A 493 2.50 13.56 -16.22
C ALA A 493 1.37 13.37 -17.25
N LEU A 494 1.69 12.86 -18.44
CA LEU A 494 0.72 12.58 -19.52
C LEU A 494 0.54 11.07 -19.76
N GLU A 495 1.16 10.24 -18.93
CA GLU A 495 1.11 8.80 -19.04
C GLU A 495 0.04 8.24 -18.10
N THR A 496 -0.74 7.30 -18.61
CA THR A 496 -1.55 6.39 -17.80
C THR A 496 -1.00 4.99 -17.96
N GLU A 497 -1.19 4.14 -16.96
CA GLU A 497 -0.76 2.75 -17.04
C GLU A 497 -1.20 2.08 -18.36
N GLY A 498 -0.25 1.45 -19.05
CA GLY A 498 -0.48 0.76 -20.32
C GLY A 498 -0.52 1.66 -21.56
N GLN A 499 -0.32 2.97 -21.43
CA GLN A 499 -0.12 3.89 -22.56
C GLN A 499 1.29 4.45 -22.51
N ASN A 500 2.00 4.46 -23.64
CA ASN A 500 3.35 5.02 -23.67
C ASN A 500 3.31 6.55 -23.70
N ALA A 501 4.13 7.18 -22.85
CA ALA A 501 4.38 8.61 -22.92
C ALA A 501 4.96 9.02 -24.29
N GLY A 502 4.50 10.16 -24.81
CA GLY A 502 5.14 10.80 -25.97
C GLY A 502 6.55 11.29 -25.62
N LYS A 503 7.43 11.44 -26.63
CA LYS A 503 8.84 11.86 -26.43
C LYS A 503 8.98 13.14 -25.59
N ALA A 504 8.08 14.10 -25.77
CA ALA A 504 8.09 15.36 -25.01
C ALA A 504 7.77 15.15 -23.53
N ALA A 505 6.82 14.28 -23.20
CA ALA A 505 6.47 13.95 -21.81
C ALA A 505 7.59 13.18 -21.11
N LEU A 506 8.25 12.27 -21.82
CA LEU A 506 9.41 11.57 -21.29
C LEU A 506 10.61 12.51 -21.06
N ALA A 507 10.81 13.49 -21.96
CA ALA A 507 11.85 14.50 -21.79
C ALA A 507 11.57 15.37 -20.55
N THR A 508 10.34 15.85 -20.36
CA THR A 508 10.01 16.67 -19.19
C THR A 508 10.11 15.88 -17.88
N TYR A 509 9.71 14.61 -17.87
CA TYR A 509 9.96 13.70 -16.75
C TYR A 509 11.47 13.52 -16.47
N THR A 510 12.29 13.34 -17.51
CA THR A 510 13.73 13.10 -17.36
C THR A 510 14.47 14.32 -16.85
N PHE A 511 14.21 15.50 -17.41
CA PHE A 511 14.93 16.72 -17.06
C PHE A 511 14.38 17.44 -15.83
N TYR A 512 13.07 17.39 -15.62
CA TYR A 512 12.40 18.17 -14.59
C TYR A 512 11.74 17.32 -13.52
N ASP A 513 11.87 15.98 -13.55
CA ASP A 513 11.08 15.09 -12.68
C ASP A 513 9.56 15.35 -12.78
N TYR A 514 9.08 15.87 -13.92
CA TYR A 514 7.68 16.20 -14.11
C TYR A 514 6.83 14.94 -14.34
N ASN A 515 6.52 14.26 -13.24
CA ASN A 515 5.80 12.99 -13.17
C ASN A 515 4.29 13.17 -12.95
N ALA A 516 3.56 12.06 -12.82
CA ALA A 516 2.10 12.04 -12.66
C ALA A 516 1.61 12.37 -11.25
N VAL A 517 2.48 12.70 -10.30
CA VAL A 517 2.04 13.20 -8.99
C VAL A 517 1.44 14.60 -9.18
N PRO A 518 0.17 14.82 -8.81
CA PRO A 518 -0.45 16.14 -8.93
C PRO A 518 0.37 17.21 -8.20
N PHE A 519 0.46 18.41 -8.78
CA PHE A 519 1.24 19.51 -8.19
C PHE A 519 0.90 19.74 -6.72
N PHE A 520 -0.39 19.69 -6.39
CA PHE A 520 -0.88 19.83 -5.04
C PHE A 520 -0.38 18.71 -4.11
N ASP A 521 -0.50 17.44 -4.54
CA ASP A 521 -0.01 16.31 -3.77
C ASP A 521 1.51 16.42 -3.53
N ARG A 522 2.25 16.97 -4.52
CA ARG A 522 3.69 17.23 -4.41
C ARG A 522 4.00 18.31 -3.35
N GLN A 523 3.20 19.37 -3.26
CA GLN A 523 3.34 20.36 -2.18
C GLN A 523 3.04 19.76 -0.81
N CYS A 524 2.05 18.87 -0.71
CA CYS A 524 1.79 18.15 0.54
C CYS A 524 2.93 17.19 0.91
N ASN A 525 3.59 16.55 -0.06
CA ASN A 525 4.81 15.77 0.20
C ASN A 525 5.93 16.65 0.77
N VAL A 526 6.13 17.85 0.23
CA VAL A 526 7.09 18.84 0.77
C VAL A 526 6.76 19.18 2.22
N MET A 527 5.51 19.54 2.50
CA MET A 527 5.09 19.90 3.86
C MET A 527 5.29 18.75 4.85
N ALA A 528 4.79 17.56 4.54
CA ALA A 528 4.91 16.39 5.39
C ALA A 528 6.38 15.99 5.61
N ARG A 529 7.25 16.14 4.60
CA ARG A 529 8.70 15.94 4.76
C ARG A 529 9.29 16.96 5.73
N GLY A 530 8.91 18.23 5.62
CA GLY A 530 9.34 19.28 6.54
C GLY A 530 8.90 19.04 7.98
N GLU A 531 7.66 18.59 8.18
CA GLU A 531 7.12 18.21 9.49
C GLU A 531 7.84 16.99 10.05
N ALA A 532 8.12 15.97 9.23
CA ALA A 532 8.92 14.82 9.61
C ALA A 532 10.32 15.25 10.09
N TYR A 533 11.00 16.16 9.38
CA TYR A 533 12.27 16.72 9.86
C TYR A 533 12.10 17.50 11.16
N SER A 534 11.05 18.30 11.31
CA SER A 534 10.77 19.03 12.55
C SER A 534 10.52 18.09 13.74
N ILE A 535 9.84 16.97 13.54
CA ILE A 535 9.65 15.94 14.58
C ILE A 535 11.01 15.35 14.98
N LEU A 536 11.85 15.00 14.00
CA LEU A 536 13.18 14.43 14.25
C LEU A 536 14.11 15.42 14.98
N GLU A 537 14.10 16.70 14.60
CA GLU A 537 14.85 17.76 15.27
C GLU A 537 14.34 17.99 16.71
N TRP A 538 13.02 17.95 16.91
CA TRP A 538 12.42 18.04 18.24
C TRP A 538 12.79 16.82 19.11
N LEU A 539 12.75 15.61 18.55
CA LEU A 539 13.18 14.40 19.23
C LEU A 539 14.66 14.51 19.63
N ASP A 540 15.54 14.88 18.71
CA ASP A 540 16.97 15.03 19.00
C ASP A 540 17.26 16.10 20.05
N ALA A 541 16.47 17.18 20.07
CA ALA A 541 16.61 18.25 21.04
C ALA A 541 16.19 17.85 22.46
N ASN A 542 15.17 16.99 22.59
CA ASN A 542 14.54 16.65 23.86
C ASN A 542 14.91 15.25 24.38
N TYR A 543 15.37 14.37 23.50
CA TYR A 543 15.66 12.97 23.80
C TYR A 543 17.01 12.55 23.23
N GLU A 544 17.52 11.45 23.77
CA GLU A 544 18.71 10.76 23.28
C GLU A 544 18.53 9.25 23.41
N PHE A 545 19.26 8.50 22.59
CA PHE A 545 19.27 7.06 22.64
C PHE A 545 20.34 6.57 23.62
N ASP A 546 19.95 5.67 24.52
CA ASP A 546 20.85 4.95 25.41
C ASP A 546 21.18 3.58 24.80
N ASP A 547 22.46 3.34 24.54
CA ASP A 547 22.99 2.10 24.00
C ASP A 547 23.32 1.07 25.10
N GLY A 548 23.12 1.42 26.37
CA GLY A 548 23.47 0.60 27.52
C GLY A 548 24.98 0.51 27.79
N LEU A 549 25.82 1.11 26.94
CA LEU A 549 27.28 1.20 27.06
C LEU A 549 27.74 2.58 27.57
N GLY A 550 26.80 3.52 27.71
CA GLY A 550 26.95 4.75 28.47
C GLY A 550 27.25 6.00 27.64
N ALA A 551 27.42 5.87 26.32
CA ALA A 551 27.52 7.02 25.42
C ALA A 551 26.15 7.29 24.78
N PRO A 552 25.54 8.46 24.98
CA PRO A 552 24.28 8.78 24.32
C PRO A 552 24.49 8.87 22.81
N VAL A 553 23.56 8.29 22.06
CA VAL A 553 23.52 8.38 20.59
C VAL A 553 22.45 9.41 20.20
N ASP A 554 22.81 10.31 19.28
CA ASP A 554 21.90 11.34 18.80
C ASP A 554 20.81 10.72 17.88
N VAL A 555 19.59 11.23 17.97
CA VAL A 555 18.43 10.66 17.27
C VAL A 555 18.60 10.76 15.76
N LEU A 556 19.19 11.86 15.29
CA LEU A 556 19.43 12.10 13.87
C LEU A 556 20.43 11.10 13.27
N ASP A 557 21.40 10.61 14.04
CA ASP A 557 22.38 9.64 13.56
C ASP A 557 21.76 8.24 13.42
N VAL A 558 20.88 7.85 14.37
CA VAL A 558 20.08 6.63 14.26
C VAL A 558 19.17 6.71 13.03
N MET A 559 18.49 7.84 12.84
CA MET A 559 17.60 8.04 11.68
C MET A 559 18.37 8.02 10.35
N ARG A 560 19.58 8.58 10.29
CA ARG A 560 20.46 8.51 9.11
C ARG A 560 20.81 7.07 8.75
N SER A 561 21.22 6.31 9.75
CA SER A 561 21.53 4.89 9.61
C SER A 561 20.32 4.10 9.15
N TYR A 562 19.15 4.36 9.73
CA TYR A 562 17.90 3.71 9.36
C TYR A 562 17.51 4.00 7.91
N LEU A 563 17.45 5.27 7.51
CA LEU A 563 17.08 5.63 6.14
C LEU A 563 18.05 5.09 5.10
N LEU A 564 19.36 5.08 5.37
CA LEU A 564 20.34 4.49 4.48
C LEU A 564 20.06 2.99 4.24
N VAL A 565 19.85 2.24 5.31
CA VAL A 565 19.54 0.79 5.24
C VAL A 565 18.24 0.56 4.49
N LEU A 566 17.20 1.35 4.78
CA LEU A 566 15.90 1.24 4.12
C LEU A 566 15.98 1.56 2.61
N CYS A 567 16.60 2.67 2.24
CA CYS A 567 16.81 3.06 0.84
C CYS A 567 17.53 1.97 0.06
N LYS A 568 18.59 1.39 0.64
CA LYS A 568 19.33 0.29 0.05
C LYS A 568 18.47 -0.98 -0.09
N ALA A 569 17.70 -1.32 0.93
CA ALA A 569 16.81 -2.47 0.89
C ALA A 569 15.76 -2.34 -0.23
N ILE A 570 15.17 -1.16 -0.41
CA ILE A 570 14.19 -0.90 -1.48
C ILE A 570 14.82 -1.12 -2.87
N VAL A 571 16.01 -0.55 -3.11
CA VAL A 571 16.72 -0.69 -4.39
C VAL A 571 17.10 -2.15 -4.66
N GLU A 572 17.68 -2.83 -3.67
CA GLU A 572 18.07 -4.25 -3.80
C GLU A 572 16.85 -5.12 -4.04
N TYR A 573 15.75 -4.89 -3.32
CA TYR A 573 14.52 -5.65 -3.48
C TYR A 573 13.96 -5.52 -4.89
N LYS A 574 13.87 -4.29 -5.39
CA LYS A 574 13.44 -4.04 -6.77
C LYS A 574 14.36 -4.70 -7.79
N SER A 575 15.67 -4.67 -7.55
CA SER A 575 16.67 -5.32 -8.41
C SER A 575 16.47 -6.85 -8.45
N GLN A 576 16.15 -7.47 -7.31
CA GLN A 576 15.85 -8.89 -7.22
C GLN A 576 14.53 -9.25 -7.93
N ALA A 577 13.50 -8.42 -7.77
CA ALA A 577 12.22 -8.59 -8.44
C ALA A 577 12.36 -8.55 -9.98
N GLU A 578 13.10 -7.57 -10.52
CA GLU A 578 13.31 -7.46 -11.97
C GLU A 578 14.11 -8.64 -12.55
N LYS A 579 15.14 -9.11 -11.85
CA LYS A 579 15.88 -10.33 -12.24
C LYS A 579 14.98 -11.55 -12.38
N ARG A 580 13.80 -11.52 -11.76
CA ARG A 580 12.80 -12.59 -11.79
C ARG A 580 11.57 -12.26 -12.64
N GLY A 581 11.60 -11.16 -13.38
CA GLY A 581 10.52 -10.73 -14.25
C GLY A 581 9.30 -10.17 -13.50
N MET A 582 9.47 -9.75 -12.25
CA MET A 582 8.44 -9.02 -11.49
C MET A 582 8.63 -7.52 -11.70
N GLU A 583 7.69 -6.90 -12.41
CA GLU A 583 7.74 -5.47 -12.71
C GLU A 583 7.33 -4.60 -11.51
N GLY A 584 6.28 -4.98 -10.76
CA GLY A 584 5.72 -4.11 -9.73
C GLY A 584 5.06 -2.86 -10.34
N ALA A 585 5.33 -1.70 -9.73
CA ALA A 585 4.87 -0.41 -10.20
C ALA A 585 5.32 -0.12 -11.64
N TYR A 586 4.42 0.43 -12.45
CA TYR A 586 4.68 0.68 -13.87
C TYR A 586 5.87 1.63 -14.08
N ASN A 587 6.76 1.30 -15.03
CA ASN A 587 8.01 2.02 -15.32
C ASN A 587 8.99 2.19 -14.14
N CYS A 588 8.72 1.61 -12.97
CA CYS A 588 9.63 1.68 -11.84
C CYS A 588 10.81 0.74 -12.09
N THR A 589 12.05 1.25 -12.00
CA THR A 589 13.28 0.45 -12.08
C THR A 589 14.21 0.78 -10.90
N PRO A 590 15.19 -0.08 -10.55
CA PRO A 590 16.17 0.21 -9.51
C PRO A 590 16.88 1.55 -9.73
N GLU A 591 17.22 1.88 -10.98
CA GLU A 591 17.89 3.14 -11.35
C GLU A 591 16.99 4.35 -11.11
N LEU A 592 15.70 4.23 -11.42
CA LEU A 592 14.74 5.31 -11.17
C LEU A 592 14.44 5.47 -9.67
N ILE A 593 14.36 4.37 -8.91
CA ILE A 593 14.28 4.44 -7.44
C ILE A 593 15.49 5.17 -6.89
N LEU A 594 16.70 4.80 -7.31
CA LEU A 594 17.94 5.44 -6.87
C LEU A 594 17.98 6.93 -7.23
N ARG A 595 17.54 7.29 -8.44
CA ARG A 595 17.38 8.69 -8.86
C ARG A 595 16.43 9.45 -7.92
N GLN A 596 15.28 8.88 -7.58
CA GLN A 596 14.32 9.52 -6.67
C GLN A 596 14.89 9.64 -5.25
N ILE A 597 15.58 8.62 -4.73
CA ILE A 597 16.26 8.67 -3.43
C ILE A 597 17.29 9.81 -3.39
N ARG A 598 18.12 9.94 -4.42
CA ARG A 598 19.08 11.06 -4.54
C ARG A 598 18.35 12.41 -4.54
N GLY A 599 17.23 12.49 -5.24
CA GLY A 599 16.40 13.68 -5.34
C GLY A 599 15.66 14.07 -4.06
N VAL A 600 15.65 13.25 -3.01
CA VAL A 600 15.10 13.59 -1.67
C VAL A 600 16.03 14.53 -0.90
N ASN A 601 17.32 14.59 -1.25
CA ASN A 601 18.27 15.45 -0.57
C ASN A 601 17.87 16.93 -0.65
N ASN A 602 18.06 17.63 0.47
CA ASN A 602 17.86 19.07 0.59
C ASN A 602 19.10 19.70 1.22
N ALA A 603 19.74 20.62 0.49
CA ALA A 603 20.89 21.40 0.96
C ALA A 603 20.59 22.25 2.22
N GLN A 604 19.32 22.59 2.46
CA GLN A 604 18.85 23.36 3.61
C GLN A 604 18.34 22.50 4.78
N SER A 605 18.19 21.18 4.59
CA SER A 605 17.79 20.30 5.68
C SER A 605 19.00 19.96 6.57
N CYS A 606 18.74 19.64 7.83
CA CYS A 606 19.75 19.08 8.74
C CYS A 606 20.18 17.65 8.35
N PHE A 607 19.59 17.09 7.29
CA PHE A 607 19.66 15.68 6.97
C PHE A 607 20.04 15.47 5.50
N GLN A 608 21.32 15.20 5.25
CA GLN A 608 21.78 14.78 3.93
C GLN A 608 21.95 13.27 3.93
N LEU A 609 21.21 12.57 3.05
CA LEU A 609 21.52 11.18 2.71
C LEU A 609 22.79 11.25 1.86
N ALA A 610 23.90 10.69 2.32
CA ALA A 610 25.14 10.62 1.55
C ALA A 610 25.00 9.52 0.46
N PRO A 611 24.67 9.83 -0.80
CA PRO A 611 24.06 8.82 -1.66
C PRO A 611 25.07 7.85 -2.27
N ASP A 612 26.26 8.33 -2.65
CA ASP A 612 27.02 7.59 -3.66
C ASP A 612 28.09 6.65 -3.08
N GLN A 613 28.70 6.95 -1.94
CA GLN A 613 29.69 6.02 -1.34
C GLN A 613 29.06 5.02 -0.37
N GLU A 614 27.92 5.34 0.26
CA GLU A 614 27.34 4.51 1.31
C GLU A 614 26.31 3.51 0.80
N LEU A 615 25.57 3.82 -0.27
CA LEU A 615 24.68 2.87 -0.95
C LEU A 615 25.46 1.82 -1.75
N ASP A 616 26.61 2.20 -2.31
CA ASP A 616 27.54 1.32 -3.05
C ASP A 616 28.33 0.34 -2.16
N ASN A 617 28.20 0.45 -0.83
CA ASN A 617 28.83 -0.49 0.09
C ASN A 617 28.38 -1.94 -0.19
N THR A 618 29.28 -2.91 -0.06
CA THR A 618 29.05 -4.31 -0.48
C THR A 618 28.18 -5.15 0.47
N PHE A 619 27.68 -4.60 1.58
CA PHE A 619 26.83 -5.37 2.49
C PHE A 619 25.45 -5.62 1.88
N THR A 620 24.91 -6.83 2.02
CA THR A 620 23.55 -7.16 1.60
C THR A 620 22.55 -6.79 2.70
N VAL A 621 21.35 -6.37 2.32
CA VAL A 621 20.27 -6.08 3.26
C VAL A 621 19.15 -7.10 3.00
N PRO A 622 18.92 -8.08 3.90
CA PRO A 622 17.95 -9.15 3.65
C PRO A 622 16.50 -8.74 4.00
N THR A 623 16.30 -7.59 4.64
CA THR A 623 15.01 -7.19 5.19
C THR A 623 14.82 -5.68 5.21
N LEU A 624 13.57 -5.23 5.07
CA LEU A 624 13.12 -3.85 5.31
C LEU A 624 13.09 -3.50 6.80
N ALA A 625 13.14 -4.50 7.68
CA ALA A 625 13.11 -4.31 9.11
C ALA A 625 14.38 -3.61 9.61
N TYR A 626 14.16 -2.61 10.47
CA TYR A 626 15.23 -2.05 11.27
C TYR A 626 15.14 -2.59 12.70
N THR A 627 16.30 -2.94 13.27
CA THR A 627 16.38 -3.35 14.68
C THR A 627 16.95 -2.19 15.47
N LEU A 628 16.10 -1.59 16.31
CA LEU A 628 16.51 -0.57 17.25
C LEU A 628 17.05 -1.25 18.52
N TYR A 629 18.36 -1.12 18.77
CA TYR A 629 19.00 -1.65 19.97
C TYR A 629 19.00 -0.67 21.14
N TYR A 630 18.51 0.55 20.91
CA TYR A 630 18.57 1.65 21.85
C TYR A 630 17.24 1.86 22.57
N THR A 631 17.31 2.43 23.77
CA THR A 631 16.12 2.95 24.48
C THR A 631 16.15 4.47 24.43
N LEU A 632 15.02 5.08 24.03
CA LEU A 632 14.91 6.54 24.04
C LEU A 632 14.73 7.03 25.48
N ARG A 633 15.50 8.05 25.87
CA ARG A 633 15.36 8.70 27.18
C ARG A 633 15.34 10.22 27.04
N PRO A 634 14.63 10.95 27.92
CA PRO A 634 14.70 12.40 27.94
C PRO A 634 16.14 12.87 28.21
N ARG A 635 16.57 13.95 27.54
CA ARG A 635 17.85 14.59 27.86
C ARG A 635 17.78 15.28 29.21
N ALA A 636 18.89 15.24 29.94
CA ALA A 636 19.03 15.98 31.19
C ALA A 636 18.90 17.51 31.01
N VAL A 637 19.32 18.01 29.85
CA VAL A 637 19.17 19.42 29.45
C VAL A 637 18.66 19.43 28.01
N SER A 638 17.42 19.88 27.81
CA SER A 638 16.84 20.05 26.48
C SER A 638 17.65 21.09 25.68
N ARG A 639 17.92 20.77 24.42
CA ARG A 639 18.54 21.70 23.47
C ARG A 639 17.45 22.56 22.85
N LYS A 640 17.80 23.76 22.38
CA LYS A 640 16.87 24.55 21.58
C LYS A 640 16.73 23.90 20.20
N ALA A 641 15.57 23.32 19.90
CA ALA A 641 15.24 22.87 18.56
C ALA A 641 15.36 24.05 17.59
N LYS A 642 15.96 23.83 16.41
CA LYS A 642 15.97 24.83 15.36
C LYS A 642 14.55 24.91 14.80
N SER A 643 13.82 25.96 15.16
CA SER A 643 12.52 26.23 14.54
C SER A 643 12.73 26.53 13.06
N THR A 644 12.62 25.51 12.21
CA THR A 644 12.65 25.66 10.76
C THR A 644 11.23 25.67 10.23
N ASN A 645 10.98 26.45 9.17
CA ASN A 645 9.68 26.43 8.51
C ASN A 645 9.58 25.10 7.73
N PRO A 646 8.58 24.24 7.99
CA PRO A 646 8.44 22.95 7.31
C PRO A 646 8.44 23.05 5.78
N LEU A 647 7.82 24.09 5.21
CA LEU A 647 7.82 24.30 3.76
C LEU A 647 9.21 24.59 3.20
N LYS A 648 10.14 25.13 3.99
CA LYS A 648 11.52 25.38 3.54
C LYS A 648 12.39 24.14 3.74
N SER A 649 12.30 23.49 4.91
CA SER A 649 13.10 22.30 5.22
C SER A 649 12.66 21.07 4.42
N GLY A 650 11.41 21.03 3.97
CA GLY A 650 10.85 19.93 3.20
C GLY A 650 11.19 19.94 1.71
N VAL A 651 11.58 21.08 1.10
CA VAL A 651 11.81 21.16 -0.36
C VAL A 651 13.06 20.35 -0.74
N SER A 652 12.89 19.32 -1.57
CA SER A 652 14.04 18.56 -2.09
C SER A 652 14.47 19.04 -3.47
N GLU A 653 15.63 18.58 -3.94
CA GLU A 653 16.11 18.86 -5.30
C GLU A 653 15.08 18.44 -6.37
N ALA A 654 14.47 17.26 -6.21
CA ALA A 654 13.42 16.79 -7.11
C ALA A 654 12.19 17.71 -7.12
N ASP A 655 11.84 18.35 -6.00
CA ASP A 655 10.71 19.29 -5.95
C ASP A 655 11.02 20.62 -6.64
N VAL A 656 12.28 21.08 -6.58
CA VAL A 656 12.76 22.25 -7.34
C VAL A 656 12.64 21.99 -8.84
N LEU A 657 13.14 20.84 -9.30
CA LEU A 657 13.04 20.41 -10.70
C LEU A 657 11.56 20.29 -11.13
N PHE A 658 10.73 19.61 -10.33
CA PHE A 658 9.31 19.43 -10.62
C PHE A 658 8.60 20.76 -10.82
N ARG A 659 8.85 21.73 -9.93
CA ARG A 659 8.25 23.07 -10.01
C ARG A 659 8.69 23.80 -11.28
N GLN A 660 9.96 23.70 -11.67
CA GLN A 660 10.45 24.28 -12.91
C GLN A 660 9.76 23.65 -14.13
N GLY A 661 9.62 22.32 -14.15
CA GLY A 661 8.88 21.61 -15.20
C GLY A 661 7.42 22.03 -15.29
N TYR A 662 6.74 22.18 -14.15
CA TYR A 662 5.35 22.65 -14.09
C TYR A 662 5.20 24.07 -14.67
N LEU A 663 6.06 25.01 -14.28
CA LEU A 663 6.03 26.39 -14.77
C LEU A 663 6.31 26.47 -16.29
N ASN A 664 7.26 25.67 -16.77
CA ASN A 664 7.60 25.58 -18.20
C ASN A 664 6.46 24.97 -19.03
N ASN A 665 5.76 23.96 -18.51
CA ASN A 665 4.60 23.41 -19.21
C ASN A 665 3.42 24.38 -19.21
N PHE A 666 3.22 25.13 -18.12
CA PHE A 666 2.18 26.15 -18.07
C PHE A 666 2.40 27.24 -19.11
N SER A 667 3.65 27.72 -19.27
CA SER A 667 4.00 28.73 -20.28
C SER A 667 3.82 28.23 -21.72
N MET A 668 4.07 26.95 -21.99
CA MET A 668 3.85 26.34 -23.31
C MET A 668 2.38 26.09 -23.64
N SER A 669 1.52 25.88 -22.63
CA SER A 669 0.11 25.54 -22.83
C SER A 669 -0.78 26.68 -23.34
N GLY A 670 -0.25 27.90 -23.47
CA GLY A 670 -0.78 28.91 -24.39
C GLY A 670 -2.28 29.20 -24.27
N THR A 671 -2.85 29.24 -23.05
CA THR A 671 -4.10 29.98 -22.88
C THR A 671 -3.77 31.45 -23.04
N GLY A 672 -4.15 32.02 -24.18
CA GLY A 672 -3.84 33.38 -24.60
C GLY A 672 -4.40 34.45 -23.68
N TRP A 673 -3.73 34.68 -22.55
CA TRP A 673 -3.63 35.98 -21.92
C TRP A 673 -2.29 36.57 -22.29
N GLN A 674 -2.11 36.88 -23.59
CA GLN A 674 -1.31 38.05 -23.92
C GLN A 674 -1.99 39.21 -23.20
N SER A 675 -1.36 39.71 -22.14
CA SER A 675 -1.64 41.05 -21.68
C SER A 675 -1.61 41.93 -22.92
N ARG A 676 -2.76 42.48 -23.33
CA ARG A 676 -2.76 43.68 -24.15
C ARG A 676 -2.08 44.75 -23.30
N GLN A 677 -0.76 44.82 -23.40
CA GLN A 677 -0.08 46.09 -23.32
C GLN A 677 -0.44 46.80 -24.63
N ASP A 678 -1.63 47.38 -24.67
CA ASP A 678 -1.84 48.52 -25.55
C ASP A 678 -0.84 49.59 -25.06
N PRO A 679 0.04 50.12 -25.92
CA PRO A 679 0.85 51.26 -25.54
C PRO A 679 -0.12 52.42 -25.32
N LEU A 680 -0.32 52.81 -24.07
CA LEU A 680 -0.90 54.10 -23.74
C LEU A 680 0.07 55.16 -24.27
N GLY A 681 -0.22 55.65 -25.48
CA GLY A 681 0.25 56.95 -25.93
C GLY A 681 -0.24 58.03 -24.97
N PRO A 682 0.46 59.17 -24.89
CA PRO A 682 0.13 60.21 -23.93
C PRO A 682 -1.24 60.80 -24.29
N LEU A 683 -2.21 60.68 -23.38
CA LEU A 683 -3.46 61.42 -23.48
C LEU A 683 -3.32 62.70 -22.67
N ASP A 684 -3.16 63.78 -23.43
CA ASP A 684 -3.43 65.16 -23.09
C ASP A 684 -4.80 65.33 -22.43
N ASP A 685 -4.86 66.34 -21.57
CA ASP A 685 -6.06 66.87 -20.94
C ASP A 685 -7.19 67.10 -21.96
N THR A 686 -8.39 66.63 -21.67
CA THR A 686 -9.61 67.44 -21.86
C THR A 686 -10.79 66.84 -21.11
N GLU A 687 -11.44 67.74 -20.38
CA GLU A 687 -12.71 67.61 -19.69
C GLU A 687 -13.83 67.23 -20.67
N ASP A 688 -14.60 66.19 -20.35
CA ASP A 688 -16.07 66.18 -20.43
C ASP A 688 -16.61 64.75 -20.34
N MET A 689 -17.17 64.39 -19.17
CA MET A 689 -18.13 63.28 -19.11
C MET A 689 -19.27 63.54 -18.11
N PRO A 690 -20.55 63.33 -18.49
CA PRO A 690 -21.70 63.76 -17.68
C PRO A 690 -22.01 62.87 -16.45
N PRO A 691 -22.76 63.38 -15.44
CA PRO A 691 -22.89 62.80 -14.10
C PRO A 691 -23.74 61.52 -13.96
N ALA A 692 -24.04 60.79 -15.04
CA ALA A 692 -24.96 59.65 -15.01
C ALA A 692 -24.29 58.28 -14.82
N LYS A 693 -22.96 58.20 -14.72
CA LYS A 693 -22.20 56.93 -14.56
C LYS A 693 -21.46 56.77 -13.21
N ARG A 694 -21.79 57.55 -12.18
CA ARG A 694 -21.19 57.44 -10.83
C ARG A 694 -21.94 56.53 -9.84
N ARG A 695 -23.01 55.83 -10.25
CA ARG A 695 -23.76 54.89 -9.39
C ARG A 695 -23.87 53.51 -10.01
N ARG A 696 -22.74 52.79 -10.04
CA ARG A 696 -22.63 51.32 -10.11
C ARG A 696 -21.15 51.00 -9.99
N LEU A 697 -20.64 51.15 -8.77
CA LEU A 697 -19.37 50.64 -8.22
C LEU A 697 -19.24 51.24 -6.81
N ARG A 698 -20.09 50.73 -5.92
CA ARG A 698 -19.89 50.66 -4.48
C ARG A 698 -20.37 49.29 -4.04
#